data_AF-A0AAD7U3M0-F1
#
_entry.id   AF-A0AAD7U3M0-F1
#
_cell.length_a   1.000
_cell.length_b   1.000
_cell.length_c   1.000
_cell.angle_alpha   90.00
_cell.angle_beta   90.00
_cell.angle_gamma   90.00
#
_symmetry.space_group_name_H-M   'P 1'
#
loop_
_entity.id
_entity.type
_entity.pdbx_description
1 polymer ?
#
loop_
_entity_poly.entity_id
_entity_poly.type
_entity_poly.pdbx_seq_one_letter_code
_entity_poly.pdbx_strand_id
1 'polypeptide(L)'
;MMHEYESYFNFSAHILKSYPETSPWDLTPEIFSVRPKQTAPCLDFPDSLKPAALEQAKKSKLNPFHFMCGRNPFVLDTPPPPDATIVVAASGAVPPLMPWPISDDVQYEFVEELHAGECGMVYRIRAGQDARVLKLYIGHDAPARFRTEANAYAYISSHNVTSVVPQCFGWTEGDDLLKRIRGCPSRLLTLLSERDPKALKGLILEDLTGAQCLSVHNISLDVGEMALRALHRLHSAYILHKKPEKDNVLVFPETKRVVWIGFSHAICQDSVTRQALLAELAEGWAFIYQRLIPDGFIGWEPGPDAADPRTLVDDVAPAPIQPTHPRPSKPTITEEAIVILASYPDINLFSWDPPIFHLTPGPRRDHEYDTDEFLEAIKTQHRTLTFNPFGKWYGPCPCRVETIDIITENSDEWCAYDLPPRIQQLPTETDIQFVEYLKHSSNHPLFRVRIGSAERLLKIVIAVSRVPTLRSIYWADRPLQFSMNWRGKKNNAPCKPRFITERDAYSHIMHYGACAAGAVPQCYGWIELSRTHVDNANAAIRQAYVDEPPPWLVFPVFEDGSPSTAIVLEYLAESEAITLDNITPSRADIALRSLTRVHGSYVLHNDITNRNNMQLIRGRGGAPDRVVVVDFDHARVSSWKRAWPSRVGFYDEFVALWIHYYSWMIPMQRTFCKAEKHPHAITL
;
A
#
# COMPACT_ATOMS: atom_id res chain seq x y z
N MET A 1 16.51 -16.31 1.59
CA MET A 1 15.08 -16.64 1.52
C MET A 1 14.31 -15.56 0.73
N MET A 2 14.83 -15.13 -0.42
CA MET A 2 14.15 -14.20 -1.35
C MET A 2 14.59 -14.61 -2.75
N HIS A 3 13.92 -15.59 -3.35
CA HIS A 3 14.09 -15.96 -4.75
C HIS A 3 12.74 -16.39 -5.26
N GLU A 4 11.90 -15.40 -5.53
CA GLU A 4 10.74 -15.47 -6.41
C GLU A 4 10.36 -14.00 -6.65
N TYR A 5 10.81 -13.49 -7.80
CA TYR A 5 10.85 -12.07 -8.13
C TYR A 5 9.86 -11.80 -9.29
N GLU A 6 8.76 -11.11 -9.02
CA GLU A 6 7.75 -10.69 -10.00
C GLU A 6 7.47 -9.19 -9.87
N SER A 7 7.10 -8.54 -10.95
CA SER A 7 7.06 -7.07 -11.07
C SER A 7 5.72 -6.53 -10.54
N TYR A 8 5.69 -5.46 -9.73
CA TYR A 8 4.45 -5.01 -9.10
C TYR A 8 4.23 -3.51 -9.18
N PHE A 9 3.16 -3.10 -9.84
CA PHE A 9 2.63 -1.73 -9.72
C PHE A 9 1.14 -1.79 -9.45
N ASN A 10 0.65 -0.85 -8.63
CA ASN A 10 -0.77 -0.69 -8.35
C ASN A 10 -1.33 0.46 -9.19
N PHE A 11 -2.06 0.14 -10.27
CA PHE A 11 -2.59 1.11 -11.23
C PHE A 11 -4.13 1.11 -11.27
N SER A 12 -4.73 1.60 -10.19
CA SER A 12 -6.20 1.68 -10.06
C SER A 12 -6.88 2.45 -11.20
N ALA A 13 -6.23 3.50 -11.74
CA ALA A 13 -6.75 4.25 -12.89
C ALA A 13 -6.75 3.45 -14.22
N HIS A 14 -5.80 2.55 -14.42
CA HIS A 14 -5.74 1.72 -15.63
C HIS A 14 -6.69 0.54 -15.55
N ILE A 15 -6.80 -0.08 -14.37
CA ILE A 15 -7.85 -1.07 -14.09
C ILE A 15 -9.21 -0.48 -14.46
N LEU A 16 -9.53 0.71 -13.96
CA LEU A 16 -10.81 1.36 -14.25
C LEU A 16 -11.09 1.54 -15.75
N LYS A 17 -10.06 1.78 -16.58
CA LYS A 17 -10.21 1.96 -18.04
C LYS A 17 -10.38 0.65 -18.82
N SER A 18 -9.96 -0.48 -18.29
CA SER A 18 -10.07 -1.78 -18.96
C SER A 18 -11.10 -2.71 -18.32
N TYR A 19 -11.64 -2.33 -17.16
CA TYR A 19 -12.62 -3.09 -16.42
C TYR A 19 -14.05 -2.81 -16.91
N PRO A 20 -14.94 -3.81 -17.03
CA PRO A 20 -14.78 -5.22 -16.66
C PRO A 20 -14.29 -6.13 -17.80
N GLU A 21 -13.92 -5.57 -18.95
CA GLU A 21 -13.59 -6.35 -20.14
C GLU A 21 -12.26 -7.11 -19.99
N THR A 22 -11.35 -6.59 -19.16
CA THR A 22 -10.10 -7.23 -18.79
C THR A 22 -10.10 -7.58 -17.31
N SER A 23 -9.92 -8.86 -17.03
CA SER A 23 -9.74 -9.41 -15.69
C SER A 23 -8.51 -8.82 -15.01
N PRO A 24 -8.63 -8.24 -13.80
CA PRO A 24 -7.47 -7.77 -13.05
C PRO A 24 -6.42 -8.84 -12.76
N TRP A 25 -6.83 -10.12 -12.75
CA TRP A 25 -5.91 -11.24 -12.55
C TRP A 25 -5.15 -11.67 -13.81
N ASP A 26 -5.61 -11.22 -14.99
CA ASP A 26 -5.02 -11.62 -16.27
C ASP A 26 -4.19 -10.48 -16.87
N LEU A 27 -4.00 -9.39 -16.12
CA LEU A 27 -3.11 -8.30 -16.49
C LEU A 27 -1.64 -8.74 -16.40
N THR A 28 -0.82 -8.19 -17.29
CA THR A 28 0.62 -8.46 -17.35
C THR A 28 1.40 -7.14 -17.17
N PRO A 29 2.28 -7.04 -16.16
CA PRO A 29 2.43 -7.97 -15.03
C PRO A 29 1.15 -8.05 -14.16
N GLU A 30 1.03 -9.13 -13.37
CA GLU A 30 -0.09 -9.30 -12.44
C GLU A 30 -0.13 -8.14 -11.43
N ILE A 31 -1.33 -7.62 -11.16
CA ILE A 31 -1.47 -6.56 -10.16
C ILE A 31 -1.24 -7.15 -8.77
N PHE A 32 -0.27 -6.60 -8.05
CA PHE A 32 0.02 -7.03 -6.69
C PHE A 32 -1.16 -6.80 -5.76
N SER A 33 -1.35 -7.71 -4.82
CA SER A 33 -2.47 -7.74 -3.86
C SER A 33 -3.85 -8.06 -4.44
N VAL A 34 -4.02 -8.22 -5.77
CA VAL A 34 -5.27 -8.80 -6.31
C VAL A 34 -5.46 -10.21 -5.76
N ARG A 35 -4.36 -10.96 -5.68
CA ARG A 35 -4.21 -12.13 -4.81
C ARG A 35 -3.24 -11.77 -3.70
N PRO A 36 -3.66 -11.71 -2.42
CA PRO A 36 -2.70 -11.75 -1.33
C PRO A 36 -1.90 -13.04 -1.49
N LYS A 37 -0.58 -12.94 -1.73
CA LYS A 37 0.27 -14.14 -1.91
C LYS A 37 0.04 -15.12 -0.76
N GLN A 38 0.10 -16.41 -1.02
CA GLN A 38 0.05 -17.46 0.02
C GLN A 38 1.12 -17.24 1.11
N THR A 39 2.21 -16.53 0.78
CA THR A 39 3.24 -16.05 1.71
C THR A 39 2.85 -14.77 2.46
N ALA A 40 1.57 -14.43 2.54
CA ALA A 40 1.09 -13.46 3.51
C ALA A 40 1.40 -14.06 4.91
N PRO A 41 2.28 -13.42 5.71
CA PRO A 41 2.74 -13.96 6.99
C PRO A 41 1.61 -14.15 8.01
N CYS A 42 0.37 -13.76 7.67
CA CYS A 42 -0.81 -14.15 8.44
C CYS A 42 -0.98 -15.68 8.52
N LEU A 43 -0.52 -16.46 7.54
CA LEU A 43 -0.57 -17.94 7.62
C LEU A 43 0.58 -18.57 8.41
N ASP A 44 1.67 -17.81 8.63
CA ASP A 44 2.87 -18.29 9.33
C ASP A 44 2.96 -17.75 10.78
N PHE A 45 1.92 -17.10 11.27
CA PHE A 45 1.91 -16.74 12.68
C PHE A 45 1.76 -17.98 13.55
N PRO A 46 2.51 -18.03 14.67
CA PRO A 46 2.34 -19.12 15.58
C PRO A 46 0.96 -19.04 16.23
N ASP A 47 0.41 -20.22 16.48
CA ASP A 47 -0.91 -20.39 17.09
C ASP A 47 -1.02 -19.69 18.46
N SER A 48 0.12 -19.39 19.12
CA SER A 48 0.17 -18.64 20.36
C SER A 48 -0.39 -17.21 20.26
N LEU A 49 -0.38 -16.59 19.07
CA LEU A 49 -0.87 -15.22 18.87
C LEU A 49 -2.40 -15.16 18.70
N LYS A 50 -3.02 -16.24 18.20
CA LYS A 50 -4.45 -16.29 17.87
C LYS A 50 -5.36 -15.99 19.07
N PRO A 51 -5.14 -16.56 20.28
CA PRO A 51 -5.99 -16.25 21.43
C PRO A 51 -5.95 -14.78 21.84
N ALA A 52 -4.76 -14.17 21.86
CA ALA A 52 -4.61 -12.76 22.21
C ALA A 52 -5.31 -11.85 21.19
N ALA A 53 -5.17 -12.16 19.90
CA ALA A 53 -5.84 -11.45 18.83
C ALA A 53 -7.37 -11.62 18.85
N LEU A 54 -7.88 -12.81 19.21
CA LEU A 54 -9.30 -13.07 19.38
C LEU A 54 -9.89 -12.29 20.56
N GLU A 55 -9.21 -12.28 21.71
CA GLU A 55 -9.65 -11.47 22.86
C GLU A 55 -9.63 -9.98 22.56
N GLN A 56 -8.59 -9.52 21.86
CA GLN A 56 -8.51 -8.17 21.30
C GLN A 56 -9.71 -7.86 20.41
N ALA A 57 -10.07 -8.74 19.47
CA ALA A 57 -11.19 -8.55 18.57
C ALA A 57 -12.55 -8.52 19.29
N LYS A 58 -12.73 -9.38 20.30
CA LYS A 58 -13.94 -9.37 21.14
C LYS A 58 -14.12 -8.07 21.92
N LYS A 59 -13.01 -7.51 22.44
CA LYS A 59 -12.99 -6.29 23.25
C LYS A 59 -13.18 -5.04 22.39
N SER A 60 -12.42 -4.92 21.31
CA SER A 60 -12.46 -3.77 20.39
C SER A 60 -13.58 -3.81 19.36
N LYS A 61 -14.23 -4.96 19.18
CA LYS A 61 -15.16 -5.25 18.08
C LYS A 61 -14.51 -5.13 16.69
N LEU A 62 -13.19 -5.33 16.64
CA LEU A 62 -12.38 -5.20 15.44
C LEU A 62 -11.24 -6.21 15.44
N ASN A 63 -11.12 -7.01 14.38
CA ASN A 63 -9.98 -7.89 14.19
C ASN A 63 -8.68 -7.08 14.05
N PRO A 64 -7.62 -7.28 14.86
CA PRO A 64 -6.38 -6.52 14.71
C PRO A 64 -5.61 -6.83 13.40
N PHE A 65 -6.01 -7.85 12.65
CA PHE A 65 -5.34 -8.32 11.43
C PHE A 65 -6.09 -8.01 10.14
N HIS A 66 -7.15 -7.21 10.17
CA HIS A 66 -7.99 -6.92 9.00
C HIS A 66 -7.26 -6.27 7.79
N PHE A 67 -6.00 -5.82 7.94
CA PHE A 67 -5.20 -5.28 6.83
C PHE A 67 -3.98 -6.12 6.47
N MET A 68 -3.90 -7.33 7.01
CA MET A 68 -2.76 -8.20 6.84
C MET A 68 -2.65 -8.86 5.48
N CYS A 69 -3.78 -9.04 4.80
CA CYS A 69 -3.81 -9.47 3.41
C CYS A 69 -3.41 -8.35 2.43
N GLY A 70 -2.94 -7.21 2.95
CA GLY A 70 -2.57 -6.04 2.17
C GLY A 70 -3.70 -5.03 2.05
N ARG A 71 -3.48 -4.00 1.24
CA ARG A 71 -4.49 -3.00 0.93
C ARG A 71 -5.27 -3.43 -0.31
N ASN A 72 -6.54 -3.03 -0.33
CA ASN A 72 -7.43 -3.30 -1.43
C ASN A 72 -6.93 -2.63 -2.72
N PRO A 73 -6.53 -3.41 -3.74
CA PRO A 73 -5.98 -2.85 -4.98
C PRO A 73 -7.03 -2.17 -5.85
N PHE A 74 -8.33 -2.32 -5.52
CA PHE A 74 -9.44 -1.80 -6.30
C PHE A 74 -10.05 -0.51 -5.72
N VAL A 75 -9.57 -0.03 -4.56
CA VAL A 75 -10.03 1.25 -4.02
C VAL A 75 -9.58 2.38 -4.93
N LEU A 76 -10.48 3.30 -5.25
CA LEU A 76 -10.16 4.54 -5.94
C LEU A 76 -10.06 5.65 -4.88
N ASP A 77 -8.85 6.17 -4.62
CA ASP A 77 -8.64 7.24 -3.64
C ASP A 77 -9.29 8.57 -4.10
N THR A 78 -9.59 8.70 -5.39
CA THR A 78 -10.36 9.81 -5.97
C THR A 78 -11.54 9.22 -6.73
N PRO A 79 -12.80 9.49 -6.32
CA PRO A 79 -13.93 9.19 -7.17
C PRO A 79 -13.74 9.97 -8.47
N PRO A 80 -13.79 9.33 -9.65
CA PRO A 80 -13.74 10.06 -10.90
C PRO A 80 -14.89 11.08 -10.90
N PRO A 81 -14.70 12.26 -11.51
CA PRO A 81 -15.74 13.28 -11.56
C PRO A 81 -17.04 12.65 -12.10
N PRO A 82 -18.22 12.99 -11.55
CA PRO A 82 -19.51 12.38 -11.91
C PRO A 82 -19.76 12.34 -13.43
N ASP A 83 -19.25 13.34 -14.14
CA ASP A 83 -19.43 13.53 -15.58
C ASP A 83 -18.51 12.65 -16.44
N ALA A 84 -17.51 11.99 -15.84
CA ALA A 84 -16.62 11.02 -16.49
C ALA A 84 -17.16 9.59 -16.37
N THR A 85 -18.48 9.43 -16.37
CA THR A 85 -19.11 8.11 -16.33
C THR A 85 -18.68 7.33 -17.58
N ILE A 86 -17.88 6.29 -17.39
CA ILE A 86 -17.46 5.45 -18.52
C ILE A 86 -18.56 4.43 -18.69
N VAL A 87 -19.47 4.74 -19.63
CA VAL A 87 -20.55 3.84 -20.01
C VAL A 87 -19.91 2.60 -20.62
N VAL A 88 -20.34 1.44 -20.15
CA VAL A 88 -19.86 0.18 -20.70
C VAL A 88 -20.39 0.03 -22.12
N ALA A 89 -19.59 -0.53 -23.04
CA ALA A 89 -20.03 -0.70 -24.42
C ALA A 89 -21.39 -1.40 -24.46
N ALA A 90 -22.36 -0.85 -25.22
CA ALA A 90 -23.71 -1.38 -25.25
C ALA A 90 -23.68 -2.86 -25.68
N SER A 91 -24.03 -3.77 -24.77
CA SER A 91 -24.40 -5.13 -25.16
C SER A 91 -25.68 -5.05 -26.01
N GLY A 92 -25.78 -5.91 -27.02
CA GLY A 92 -27.04 -6.06 -27.74
C GLY A 92 -28.20 -6.37 -26.77
N ALA A 93 -29.44 -6.16 -27.22
CA ALA A 93 -30.61 -6.46 -26.41
C ALA A 93 -30.57 -7.91 -25.90
N VAL A 94 -30.54 -8.08 -24.57
CA VAL A 94 -30.54 -9.39 -23.92
C VAL A 94 -31.95 -9.98 -23.98
N PRO A 95 -32.13 -11.19 -24.53
CA PRO A 95 -33.43 -11.85 -24.55
C PRO A 95 -33.98 -12.04 -23.13
N PRO A 96 -35.29 -11.87 -22.89
CA PRO A 96 -35.86 -12.09 -21.58
C PRO A 96 -35.70 -13.55 -21.15
N LEU A 97 -35.63 -13.79 -19.84
CA LEU A 97 -35.62 -15.14 -19.28
C LEU A 97 -36.92 -15.86 -19.66
N MET A 98 -36.80 -17.05 -20.24
CA MET A 98 -37.95 -17.81 -20.70
C MET A 98 -38.71 -18.45 -19.53
N PRO A 99 -40.04 -18.62 -19.62
CA PRO A 99 -40.79 -19.42 -18.66
C PRO A 99 -40.26 -20.86 -18.62
N TRP A 100 -40.26 -21.46 -17.43
CA TRP A 100 -39.89 -22.87 -17.26
C TRP A 100 -41.04 -23.74 -17.78
N PRO A 101 -40.79 -24.68 -18.72
CA PRO A 101 -41.85 -25.52 -19.24
C PRO A 101 -42.32 -26.51 -18.18
N ILE A 102 -43.52 -26.30 -17.65
CA ILE A 102 -44.20 -27.23 -16.75
C ILE A 102 -44.85 -28.31 -17.61
N SER A 103 -44.46 -29.57 -17.39
CA SER A 103 -45.01 -30.71 -18.11
C SER A 103 -46.08 -31.41 -17.28
N ASP A 104 -47.18 -31.83 -17.92
CA ASP A 104 -48.22 -32.65 -17.31
C ASP A 104 -47.72 -34.05 -16.92
N ASP A 105 -46.70 -34.54 -17.60
CA ASP A 105 -46.14 -35.88 -17.39
C ASP A 105 -45.12 -35.94 -16.23
N VAL A 106 -44.72 -34.78 -15.70
CA VAL A 106 -43.73 -34.68 -14.62
C VAL A 106 -44.42 -34.56 -13.28
N GLN A 107 -44.08 -35.43 -12.34
CA GLN A 107 -44.53 -35.31 -10.96
C GLN A 107 -43.67 -34.29 -10.21
N TYR A 108 -44.32 -33.33 -9.57
CA TYR A 108 -43.66 -32.34 -8.74
C TYR A 108 -43.94 -32.63 -7.26
N GLU A 109 -42.90 -32.66 -6.45
CA GLU A 109 -42.98 -32.98 -5.03
C GLU A 109 -42.22 -31.93 -4.21
N PHE A 110 -42.83 -31.47 -3.13
CA PHE A 110 -42.16 -30.66 -2.13
C PHE A 110 -41.21 -31.54 -1.31
N VAL A 111 -39.95 -31.12 -1.19
CA VAL A 111 -38.95 -31.87 -0.43
C VAL A 111 -38.75 -31.19 0.93
N GLU A 112 -38.33 -29.93 0.94
CA GLU A 112 -38.08 -29.19 2.17
C GLU A 112 -38.10 -27.67 1.98
N GLU A 113 -38.29 -26.96 3.09
CA GLU A 113 -38.17 -25.51 3.17
C GLU A 113 -36.73 -25.15 3.50
N LEU A 114 -36.05 -24.51 2.55
CA LEU A 114 -34.66 -24.07 2.70
C LEU A 114 -34.58 -22.71 3.40
N HIS A 115 -35.53 -21.83 3.11
CA HIS A 115 -35.60 -20.49 3.71
C HIS A 115 -37.02 -19.93 3.64
N ALA A 116 -37.45 -19.24 4.69
CA ALA A 116 -38.67 -18.44 4.68
C ALA A 116 -38.44 -17.09 5.37
N GLY A 117 -38.41 -16.02 4.58
CA GLY A 117 -38.30 -14.64 5.04
C GLY A 117 -39.54 -13.82 4.66
N GLU A 118 -39.55 -12.54 5.02
CA GLU A 118 -40.69 -11.65 4.74
C GLU A 118 -40.85 -11.33 3.25
N CYS A 119 -39.76 -11.37 2.49
CA CYS A 119 -39.71 -10.95 1.10
C CYS A 119 -39.58 -12.12 0.10
N GLY A 120 -39.44 -13.35 0.59
CA GLY A 120 -39.25 -14.50 -0.27
C GLY A 120 -39.23 -15.83 0.49
N MET A 121 -39.55 -16.89 -0.23
CA MET A 121 -39.49 -18.27 0.27
C MET A 121 -38.67 -19.11 -0.71
N VAL A 122 -37.86 -20.01 -0.18
CA VAL A 122 -36.97 -20.87 -0.97
C VAL A 122 -37.25 -22.31 -0.58
N TYR A 123 -37.62 -23.11 -1.57
CA TYR A 123 -38.02 -24.49 -1.39
C TYR A 123 -37.17 -25.41 -2.24
N ARG A 124 -36.79 -26.56 -1.70
CA ARG A 124 -36.33 -27.67 -2.51
C ARG A 124 -37.55 -28.43 -3.01
N ILE A 125 -37.61 -28.62 -4.32
CA ILE A 125 -38.65 -29.40 -4.99
C ILE A 125 -38.00 -30.50 -5.81
N ARG A 126 -38.74 -31.56 -6.07
CA ARG A 126 -38.37 -32.62 -7.00
C ARG A 126 -39.28 -32.55 -8.21
N ALA A 127 -38.71 -32.49 -9.41
CA ALA A 127 -39.40 -32.50 -10.69
C ALA A 127 -39.03 -33.81 -11.42
N GLY A 128 -39.85 -34.84 -11.29
CA GLY A 128 -39.51 -36.19 -11.75
C GLY A 128 -38.41 -36.79 -10.86
N GLN A 129 -37.23 -37.04 -11.43
CA GLN A 129 -36.05 -37.53 -10.68
C GLN A 129 -35.10 -36.39 -10.26
N ASP A 130 -35.36 -35.18 -10.76
CA ASP A 130 -34.45 -34.06 -10.66
C ASP A 130 -34.78 -33.18 -9.46
N ALA A 131 -33.80 -32.93 -8.60
CA ALA A 131 -33.92 -31.92 -7.55
C ALA A 131 -33.71 -30.50 -8.12
N ARG A 132 -34.56 -29.56 -7.70
CA ARG A 132 -34.53 -28.15 -8.08
C ARG A 132 -34.84 -27.27 -6.88
N VAL A 133 -34.52 -25.98 -6.99
CA VAL A 133 -34.88 -24.97 -6.00
C VAL A 133 -35.92 -24.04 -6.60
N LEU A 134 -37.04 -23.88 -5.91
CA LEU A 134 -38.09 -22.91 -6.21
C LEU A 134 -37.94 -21.71 -5.28
N LYS A 135 -37.58 -20.55 -5.83
CA LYS A 135 -37.53 -19.27 -5.10
C LYS A 135 -38.76 -18.45 -5.44
N LEU A 136 -39.67 -18.28 -4.48
CA LEU A 136 -40.88 -17.47 -4.60
C LEU A 136 -40.65 -16.08 -4.01
N TYR A 137 -41.20 -15.06 -4.66
CA TYR A 137 -41.16 -13.68 -4.19
C TYR A 137 -42.50 -13.31 -3.54
N ILE A 138 -42.44 -12.79 -2.32
CA ILE A 138 -43.60 -12.36 -1.54
C ILE A 138 -43.39 -10.95 -1.00
N GLY A 139 -44.47 -10.28 -0.60
CA GLY A 139 -44.45 -8.87 -0.19
C GLY A 139 -44.92 -7.89 -1.26
N HIS A 140 -44.86 -6.60 -0.96
CA HIS A 140 -45.34 -5.51 -1.83
C HIS A 140 -44.37 -5.25 -3.01
N ASP A 141 -43.08 -5.48 -2.81
CA ASP A 141 -42.03 -5.26 -3.80
C ASP A 141 -41.64 -6.52 -4.59
N ALA A 142 -42.36 -7.63 -4.38
CA ALA A 142 -42.11 -8.91 -5.03
C ALA A 142 -42.02 -8.82 -6.57
N PRO A 143 -42.91 -8.11 -7.30
CA PRO A 143 -42.80 -7.98 -8.75
C PRO A 143 -41.53 -7.26 -9.20
N ALA A 144 -41.05 -6.28 -8.42
CA ALA A 144 -39.81 -5.57 -8.73
C ALA A 144 -38.60 -6.48 -8.50
N ARG A 145 -38.50 -7.12 -7.33
CA ARG A 145 -37.42 -8.06 -7.00
C ARG A 145 -37.32 -9.23 -7.97
N PHE A 146 -38.47 -9.81 -8.33
CA PHE A 146 -38.54 -10.88 -9.33
C PHE A 146 -37.99 -10.40 -10.68
N ARG A 147 -38.45 -9.24 -11.20
CA ARG A 147 -37.98 -8.71 -12.47
C ARG A 147 -36.48 -8.43 -12.45
N THR A 148 -35.97 -7.86 -11.36
CA THR A 148 -34.54 -7.61 -11.18
C THR A 148 -33.72 -8.89 -11.26
N GLU A 149 -34.09 -9.92 -10.48
CA GLU A 149 -33.36 -11.18 -10.44
C GLU A 149 -33.51 -12.00 -11.72
N ALA A 150 -34.70 -12.04 -12.32
CA ALA A 150 -34.94 -12.68 -13.61
C ALA A 150 -34.13 -12.01 -14.74
N ASN A 151 -34.03 -10.68 -14.73
CA ASN A 151 -33.20 -9.95 -15.68
C ASN A 151 -31.72 -10.28 -15.48
N ALA A 152 -31.22 -10.32 -14.23
CA ALA A 152 -29.85 -10.75 -13.96
C ALA A 152 -29.56 -12.15 -14.52
N TYR A 153 -30.48 -13.11 -14.34
CA TYR A 153 -30.34 -14.46 -14.92
C TYR A 153 -30.40 -14.49 -16.45
N ALA A 154 -31.15 -13.60 -17.08
CA ALA A 154 -31.15 -13.44 -18.53
C ALA A 154 -29.77 -12.98 -19.05
N TYR A 155 -29.14 -12.00 -18.37
CA TYR A 155 -27.77 -11.56 -18.67
C TYR A 155 -26.75 -12.67 -18.43
N ILE A 156 -26.87 -13.38 -17.31
CA ILE A 156 -26.02 -14.52 -16.96
C ILE A 156 -26.01 -15.55 -18.10
N SER A 157 -27.20 -15.92 -18.58
CA SER A 157 -27.35 -16.91 -19.64
C SER A 157 -26.79 -16.40 -20.97
N SER A 158 -27.05 -15.14 -21.31
CA SER A 158 -26.65 -14.55 -22.59
C SER A 158 -25.14 -14.33 -22.72
N HIS A 159 -24.44 -14.15 -21.59
CA HIS A 159 -22.99 -13.96 -21.53
C HIS A 159 -22.22 -15.23 -21.10
N ASN A 160 -22.92 -16.37 -20.97
CA ASN A 160 -22.32 -17.66 -20.59
C ASN A 160 -21.53 -17.64 -19.27
N VAL A 161 -22.05 -16.94 -18.25
CA VAL A 161 -21.45 -16.86 -16.90
C VAL A 161 -22.14 -17.79 -15.89
N THR A 162 -22.75 -18.87 -16.38
CA THR A 162 -23.54 -19.82 -15.58
C THR A 162 -22.72 -20.64 -14.58
N SER A 163 -21.40 -20.77 -14.77
CA SER A 163 -20.57 -21.60 -13.90
C SER A 163 -20.38 -21.03 -12.48
N VAL A 164 -20.70 -19.75 -12.26
CA VAL A 164 -20.43 -19.02 -11.01
C VAL A 164 -21.69 -18.56 -10.27
N VAL A 165 -22.84 -19.06 -10.72
CA VAL A 165 -24.18 -18.80 -10.18
C VAL A 165 -24.99 -20.11 -10.25
N PRO A 166 -26.12 -20.24 -9.55
CA PRO A 166 -27.00 -21.38 -9.76
C PRO A 166 -27.51 -21.35 -11.20
N GLN A 167 -27.53 -22.50 -11.88
CA GLN A 167 -28.23 -22.56 -13.17
C GLN A 167 -29.71 -22.19 -12.99
N CYS A 168 -30.20 -21.22 -13.77
CA CYS A 168 -31.63 -20.89 -13.81
C CYS A 168 -32.29 -21.58 -15.00
N PHE A 169 -33.28 -22.41 -14.73
CA PHE A 169 -34.02 -23.16 -15.74
C PHE A 169 -35.19 -22.37 -16.35
N GLY A 170 -35.52 -21.23 -15.76
CA GLY A 170 -36.62 -20.36 -16.16
C GLY A 170 -37.40 -19.85 -14.96
N TRP A 171 -38.54 -19.26 -15.24
CA TRP A 171 -39.46 -18.74 -14.22
C TRP A 171 -40.86 -19.33 -14.35
N THR A 172 -41.64 -19.26 -13.28
CA THR A 172 -43.02 -19.74 -13.25
C THR A 172 -43.93 -18.73 -12.57
N GLU A 173 -45.20 -18.69 -12.98
CA GLU A 173 -46.26 -18.12 -12.14
C GLU A 173 -46.56 -19.11 -11.00
N GLY A 174 -46.91 -18.58 -9.83
CA GLY A 174 -47.12 -19.38 -8.63
C GLY A 174 -48.28 -20.37 -8.82
N ASP A 175 -49.35 -19.95 -9.49
CA ASP A 175 -50.54 -20.78 -9.65
C ASP A 175 -50.28 -22.09 -10.43
N ASP A 176 -49.50 -22.00 -11.51
CA ASP A 176 -49.30 -23.13 -12.43
C ASP A 176 -48.50 -24.28 -11.80
N LEU A 177 -47.41 -23.95 -11.11
CA LEU A 177 -46.54 -24.95 -10.48
C LEU A 177 -47.06 -25.38 -9.11
N LEU A 178 -47.54 -24.45 -8.28
CA LEU A 178 -47.88 -24.77 -6.89
C LEU A 178 -49.09 -25.69 -6.78
N LYS A 179 -50.05 -25.61 -7.72
CA LYS A 179 -51.17 -26.57 -7.81
C LYS A 179 -50.72 -28.00 -8.11
N ARG A 180 -49.52 -28.18 -8.67
CA ARG A 180 -48.99 -29.48 -9.11
C ARG A 180 -48.01 -30.08 -8.11
N ILE A 181 -47.47 -29.29 -7.19
CA ILE A 181 -46.54 -29.75 -6.16
C ILE A 181 -47.30 -30.53 -5.09
N ARG A 182 -47.02 -31.84 -5.00
CA ARG A 182 -47.50 -32.70 -3.93
C ARG A 182 -46.79 -32.37 -2.62
N GLY A 183 -47.51 -32.43 -1.50
CA GLY A 183 -46.94 -32.17 -0.17
C GLY A 183 -46.64 -30.70 0.11
N CYS A 184 -47.23 -29.77 -0.65
CA CYS A 184 -47.08 -28.34 -0.45
C CYS A 184 -47.35 -27.93 1.03
N PRO A 185 -46.44 -27.21 1.71
CA PRO A 185 -46.63 -26.80 3.09
C PRO A 185 -47.89 -25.95 3.29
N SER A 186 -48.56 -26.12 4.42
CA SER A 186 -49.80 -25.39 4.75
C SER A 186 -49.63 -23.86 4.65
N ARG A 187 -48.47 -23.34 5.04
CA ARG A 187 -48.15 -21.91 4.94
C ARG A 187 -48.17 -21.40 3.50
N LEU A 188 -47.70 -22.20 2.55
CA LEU A 188 -47.71 -21.84 1.13
C LEU A 188 -49.12 -21.89 0.56
N LEU A 189 -49.93 -22.86 1.00
CA LEU A 189 -51.36 -22.93 0.68
C LEU A 189 -52.13 -21.72 1.22
N THR A 190 -51.83 -21.27 2.44
CA THR A 190 -52.40 -20.05 3.02
C THR A 190 -52.04 -18.81 2.20
N LEU A 191 -50.78 -18.68 1.79
CA LEU A 191 -50.33 -17.57 0.95
C LEU A 191 -51.06 -17.53 -0.40
N LEU A 192 -51.35 -18.70 -0.97
CA LEU A 192 -52.12 -18.81 -2.21
C LEU A 192 -53.60 -18.46 -2.03
N SER A 193 -54.20 -18.71 -0.86
CA SER A 193 -55.59 -18.33 -0.61
C SER A 193 -55.76 -16.85 -0.28
N GLU A 194 -54.71 -16.21 0.25
CA GLU A 194 -54.75 -14.80 0.67
C GLU A 194 -54.33 -13.81 -0.42
N ARG A 195 -53.65 -14.27 -1.47
CA ARG A 195 -53.09 -13.40 -2.53
C ARG A 195 -53.55 -13.85 -3.90
N ASP A 196 -53.56 -12.91 -4.85
CA ASP A 196 -53.74 -13.25 -6.27
C ASP A 196 -52.62 -14.21 -6.70
N PRO A 197 -52.94 -15.47 -7.08
CA PRO A 197 -51.95 -16.45 -7.47
C PRO A 197 -51.09 -16.01 -8.68
N LYS A 198 -51.61 -15.12 -9.53
CA LYS A 198 -50.88 -14.54 -10.67
C LYS A 198 -49.85 -13.49 -10.25
N ALA A 199 -49.98 -12.95 -9.04
CA ALA A 199 -49.01 -12.02 -8.47
C ALA A 199 -47.78 -12.74 -7.91
N LEU A 200 -47.89 -14.05 -7.60
CA LEU A 200 -46.78 -14.86 -7.16
C LEU A 200 -45.95 -15.28 -8.37
N LYS A 201 -44.67 -14.92 -8.37
CA LYS A 201 -43.71 -15.36 -9.39
C LYS A 201 -42.57 -16.09 -8.70
N GLY A 202 -42.01 -17.07 -9.40
CA GLY A 202 -40.92 -17.88 -8.89
C GLY A 202 -39.83 -18.13 -9.92
N LEU A 203 -38.61 -18.34 -9.44
CA LEU A 203 -37.50 -18.82 -10.25
C LEU A 203 -37.23 -20.29 -9.94
N ILE A 204 -36.87 -21.03 -10.98
CA ILE A 204 -36.47 -22.44 -10.89
C ILE A 204 -34.96 -22.51 -11.07
N LEU A 205 -34.28 -22.90 -10.00
CA LEU A 205 -32.83 -22.86 -9.88
C LEU A 205 -32.26 -24.26 -9.67
N GLU A 206 -30.96 -24.40 -9.94
CA GLU A 206 -30.13 -25.55 -9.57
C GLU A 206 -30.26 -25.85 -8.07
N ASP A 207 -30.40 -27.13 -7.73
CA ASP A 207 -30.30 -27.56 -6.34
C ASP A 207 -28.83 -27.65 -5.94
N LEU A 208 -28.45 -26.82 -4.97
CA LEU A 208 -27.09 -26.70 -4.47
C LEU A 208 -26.90 -27.52 -3.19
N THR A 209 -27.43 -28.75 -3.18
CA THR A 209 -27.24 -29.69 -2.05
C THR A 209 -25.74 -29.85 -1.74
N GLY A 210 -25.38 -29.72 -0.47
CA GLY A 210 -23.99 -29.80 0.00
C GLY A 210 -23.22 -28.48 -0.04
N ALA A 211 -23.81 -27.41 -0.61
CA ALA A 211 -23.27 -26.08 -0.49
C ALA A 211 -23.44 -25.52 0.93
N GLN A 212 -22.49 -24.70 1.35
CA GLN A 212 -22.51 -23.98 2.63
C GLN A 212 -22.40 -22.49 2.36
N CYS A 213 -23.09 -21.66 3.16
CA CYS A 213 -22.83 -20.22 3.14
C CYS A 213 -21.37 -19.94 3.47
N LEU A 214 -20.79 -18.94 2.80
CA LEU A 214 -19.44 -18.50 3.08
C LEU A 214 -19.36 -18.02 4.54
N SER A 215 -18.33 -18.45 5.25
CA SER A 215 -18.15 -18.18 6.68
C SER A 215 -16.67 -18.11 7.04
N VAL A 216 -16.38 -17.70 8.27
CA VAL A 216 -15.02 -17.68 8.83
C VAL A 216 -14.41 -19.09 8.92
N HIS A 217 -15.24 -20.14 8.89
CA HIS A 217 -14.81 -21.53 9.04
C HIS A 217 -14.50 -22.24 7.72
N ASN A 218 -15.04 -21.76 6.60
CA ASN A 218 -14.85 -22.38 5.28
C ASN A 218 -14.14 -21.46 4.27
N ILE A 219 -13.80 -20.23 4.67
CA ILE A 219 -12.99 -19.32 3.86
C ILE A 219 -11.51 -19.77 3.83
N SER A 220 -10.89 -19.63 2.67
CA SER A 220 -9.45 -19.73 2.46
C SER A 220 -9.01 -18.72 1.39
N LEU A 221 -7.70 -18.54 1.18
CA LEU A 221 -7.21 -17.68 0.09
C LEU A 221 -7.76 -18.13 -1.28
N ASP A 222 -7.77 -19.44 -1.55
CA ASP A 222 -8.30 -20.02 -2.78
C ASP A 222 -9.80 -19.71 -2.95
N VAL A 223 -10.59 -19.94 -1.89
CA VAL A 223 -12.05 -19.69 -1.91
C VAL A 223 -12.34 -18.21 -2.09
N GLY A 224 -11.58 -17.34 -1.41
CA GLY A 224 -11.69 -15.89 -1.57
C GLY A 224 -11.36 -15.43 -2.99
N GLU A 225 -10.32 -15.99 -3.60
CA GLU A 225 -9.97 -15.70 -4.99
C GLU A 225 -11.08 -16.15 -5.94
N MET A 226 -11.57 -17.38 -5.78
CA MET A 226 -12.65 -17.93 -6.60
C MET A 226 -13.92 -17.09 -6.49
N ALA A 227 -14.26 -16.61 -5.29
CA ALA A 227 -15.39 -15.71 -5.06
C ALA A 227 -15.23 -14.39 -5.82
N LEU A 228 -14.05 -13.77 -5.80
CA LEU A 228 -13.82 -12.51 -6.53
C LEU A 228 -13.75 -12.70 -8.04
N ARG A 229 -13.16 -13.80 -8.52
CA ARG A 229 -13.18 -14.14 -9.95
C ARG A 229 -14.59 -14.40 -10.42
N ALA A 230 -15.41 -15.03 -9.59
CA ALA A 230 -16.83 -15.22 -9.84
C ALA A 230 -17.58 -13.87 -9.89
N LEU A 231 -17.30 -12.96 -8.97
CA LEU A 231 -17.85 -11.59 -8.98
C LEU A 231 -17.43 -10.82 -10.24
N HIS A 232 -16.15 -10.88 -10.61
CA HIS A 232 -15.67 -10.29 -11.86
C HIS A 232 -16.36 -10.89 -13.10
N ARG A 233 -16.61 -12.19 -13.14
CA ARG A 233 -17.38 -12.79 -14.25
C ARG A 233 -18.79 -12.20 -14.34
N LEU A 234 -19.46 -11.95 -13.23
CA LEU A 234 -20.74 -11.21 -13.23
C LEU A 234 -20.57 -9.80 -13.80
N HIS A 235 -19.51 -9.09 -13.39
CA HIS A 235 -19.22 -7.74 -13.89
C HIS A 235 -18.93 -7.75 -15.39
N SER A 236 -18.26 -8.77 -15.92
CA SER A 236 -17.99 -8.94 -17.35
C SER A 236 -19.27 -9.22 -18.16
N ALA A 237 -20.33 -9.69 -17.50
CA ALA A 237 -21.69 -9.78 -18.06
C ALA A 237 -22.53 -8.52 -17.77
N TYR A 238 -21.90 -7.44 -17.32
CA TYR A 238 -22.53 -6.14 -17.01
C TYR A 238 -23.59 -6.22 -15.92
N ILE A 239 -23.34 -7.07 -14.92
CA ILE A 239 -24.19 -7.25 -13.73
C ILE A 239 -23.45 -6.70 -12.52
N LEU A 240 -24.08 -5.73 -11.86
CA LEU A 240 -23.69 -5.22 -10.54
C LEU A 240 -24.58 -5.91 -9.49
N HIS A 241 -24.02 -6.72 -8.60
CA HIS A 241 -24.76 -7.54 -7.63
C HIS A 241 -25.45 -6.71 -6.53
N LYS A 242 -24.87 -5.57 -6.14
CA LYS A 242 -25.21 -4.64 -5.05
C LYS A 242 -25.09 -5.17 -3.62
N LYS A 243 -24.75 -6.44 -3.42
CA LYS A 243 -24.70 -7.08 -2.09
C LYS A 243 -23.60 -8.14 -1.98
N PRO A 244 -22.31 -7.75 -2.09
CA PRO A 244 -21.19 -8.67 -1.93
C PRO A 244 -20.99 -9.06 -0.45
N GLU A 245 -21.89 -9.90 0.09
CA GLU A 245 -21.92 -10.33 1.49
C GLU A 245 -21.89 -11.86 1.63
N LYS A 246 -21.51 -12.35 2.81
CA LYS A 246 -21.26 -13.78 3.07
C LYS A 246 -22.46 -14.69 2.77
N ASP A 247 -23.67 -14.20 3.06
CA ASP A 247 -24.91 -14.96 2.87
C ASP A 247 -25.31 -15.08 1.39
N ASN A 248 -24.70 -14.29 0.51
CA ASN A 248 -24.89 -14.31 -0.93
C ASN A 248 -23.78 -15.08 -1.66
N VAL A 249 -22.89 -15.76 -0.92
CA VAL A 249 -21.85 -16.62 -1.49
C VAL A 249 -21.98 -18.02 -0.91
N LEU A 250 -22.14 -19.01 -1.79
CA LEU A 250 -22.14 -20.41 -1.42
C LEU A 250 -20.83 -21.07 -1.84
N VAL A 251 -20.28 -21.92 -0.97
CA VAL A 251 -19.05 -22.69 -1.19
C VAL A 251 -19.37 -24.16 -1.10
N PHE A 252 -18.82 -24.96 -2.01
CA PHE A 252 -18.84 -26.41 -1.95
C PHE A 252 -17.49 -26.90 -1.42
N PRO A 253 -17.39 -27.34 -0.14
CA PRO A 253 -16.11 -27.66 0.46
C PRO A 253 -15.31 -28.74 -0.30
N GLU A 254 -16.00 -29.71 -0.89
CA GLU A 254 -15.37 -30.85 -1.60
C GLU A 254 -14.81 -30.45 -2.97
N THR A 255 -15.53 -29.61 -3.72
CA THR A 255 -15.14 -29.22 -5.08
C THR A 255 -14.46 -27.86 -5.14
N LYS A 256 -14.45 -27.14 -4.02
CA LYS A 256 -14.11 -25.71 -3.91
C LYS A 256 -14.93 -24.80 -4.83
N ARG A 257 -16.02 -25.26 -5.46
CA ARG A 257 -16.88 -24.42 -6.30
C ARG A 257 -17.45 -23.28 -5.46
N VAL A 258 -17.41 -22.06 -6.00
CA VAL A 258 -18.02 -20.87 -5.40
C VAL A 258 -19.13 -20.36 -6.30
N VAL A 259 -20.27 -20.03 -5.69
CA VAL A 259 -21.50 -19.64 -6.37
C VAL A 259 -22.06 -18.37 -5.73
N TRP A 260 -22.27 -17.32 -6.51
CA TRP A 260 -23.00 -16.12 -6.07
C TRP A 260 -24.51 -16.32 -6.21
N ILE A 261 -25.27 -15.91 -5.20
CA ILE A 261 -26.75 -15.99 -5.15
C ILE A 261 -27.34 -14.65 -4.71
N GLY A 262 -28.65 -14.45 -4.90
CA GLY A 262 -29.35 -13.31 -4.31
C GLY A 262 -29.44 -12.05 -5.18
N PHE A 263 -29.59 -12.20 -6.50
CA PHE A 263 -29.63 -11.09 -7.48
C PHE A 263 -30.89 -10.22 -7.45
N SER A 264 -31.69 -10.28 -6.39
CA SER A 264 -32.90 -9.45 -6.20
C SER A 264 -32.65 -7.94 -6.14
N HIS A 265 -31.39 -7.52 -5.94
CA HIS A 265 -30.96 -6.11 -5.90
C HIS A 265 -29.99 -5.76 -7.03
N ALA A 266 -29.75 -6.68 -7.96
CA ALA A 266 -28.76 -6.48 -9.02
C ALA A 266 -29.16 -5.34 -9.98
N ILE A 267 -28.18 -4.74 -10.64
CA ILE A 267 -28.38 -3.77 -11.71
C ILE A 267 -27.70 -4.29 -12.97
N CYS A 268 -28.35 -4.16 -14.12
CA CYS A 268 -27.82 -4.58 -15.42
C CYS A 268 -27.73 -3.39 -16.40
N GLN A 269 -26.79 -3.48 -17.34
CA GLN A 269 -26.51 -2.61 -18.51
C GLN A 269 -26.81 -1.11 -18.36
N ASP A 270 -28.06 -0.67 -18.45
CA ASP A 270 -28.45 0.74 -18.65
C ASP A 270 -28.08 1.67 -17.48
N SER A 271 -27.76 1.12 -16.31
CA SER A 271 -27.37 1.88 -15.11
C SER A 271 -26.04 1.42 -14.52
N VAL A 272 -25.32 0.54 -15.20
CA VAL A 272 -24.04 0.01 -14.75
C VAL A 272 -22.91 0.85 -15.33
N THR A 273 -22.03 1.32 -14.44
CA THR A 273 -20.84 2.09 -14.80
C THR A 273 -19.61 1.28 -14.45
N ARG A 274 -18.49 1.50 -15.15
CA ARG A 274 -17.22 0.84 -14.80
C ARG A 274 -16.80 1.15 -13.37
N GLN A 275 -17.05 2.39 -12.95
CA GLN A 275 -16.84 2.84 -11.58
C GLN A 275 -17.63 2.02 -10.57
N ALA A 276 -18.92 1.78 -10.83
CA ALA A 276 -19.77 1.00 -9.93
C ALA A 276 -19.30 -0.45 -9.85
N LEU A 277 -18.95 -1.05 -10.99
CA LEU A 277 -18.43 -2.44 -11.02
C LEU A 277 -17.09 -2.55 -10.27
N LEU A 278 -16.18 -1.60 -10.49
CA LEU A 278 -14.89 -1.62 -9.78
C LEU A 278 -15.06 -1.34 -8.28
N ALA A 279 -16.00 -0.46 -7.90
CA ALA A 279 -16.35 -0.20 -6.51
C ALA A 279 -16.93 -1.46 -5.84
N GLU A 280 -17.83 -2.19 -6.50
CA GLU A 280 -18.33 -3.46 -5.97
C GLU A 280 -17.23 -4.53 -5.88
N LEU A 281 -16.30 -4.57 -6.85
CA LEU A 281 -15.15 -5.48 -6.76
C LEU A 281 -14.26 -5.12 -5.57
N ALA A 282 -14.07 -3.82 -5.31
CA ALA A 282 -13.38 -3.34 -4.13
C ALA A 282 -14.13 -3.74 -2.85
N GLU A 283 -15.45 -3.57 -2.80
CA GLU A 283 -16.26 -4.02 -1.66
C GLU A 283 -16.13 -5.52 -1.42
N GLY A 284 -16.22 -6.33 -2.48
CA GLY A 284 -16.00 -7.77 -2.41
C GLY A 284 -14.60 -8.13 -1.90
N TRP A 285 -13.56 -7.45 -2.39
CA TRP A 285 -12.18 -7.69 -1.97
C TRP A 285 -11.98 -7.32 -0.50
N ALA A 286 -12.52 -6.19 -0.06
CA ALA A 286 -12.50 -5.78 1.33
C ALA A 286 -13.24 -6.78 2.22
N PHE A 287 -14.45 -7.18 1.82
CA PHE A 287 -15.22 -8.19 2.53
C PHE A 287 -14.45 -9.51 2.68
N ILE A 288 -13.83 -10.02 1.61
CA ILE A 288 -13.14 -11.31 1.63
C ILE A 288 -11.78 -11.23 2.31
N TYR A 289 -10.89 -10.34 1.86
CA TYR A 289 -9.49 -10.31 2.27
C TYR A 289 -9.21 -9.37 3.43
N GLN A 290 -10.00 -8.32 3.64
CA GLN A 290 -9.84 -7.47 4.83
C GLN A 290 -10.64 -7.96 6.02
N ARG A 291 -11.78 -8.63 5.81
CA ARG A 291 -12.63 -9.09 6.91
C ARG A 291 -12.57 -10.59 7.04
N LEU A 292 -13.15 -11.32 6.10
CA LEU A 292 -13.46 -12.73 6.33
C LEU A 292 -12.24 -13.63 6.51
N ILE A 293 -11.17 -13.43 5.74
CA ILE A 293 -9.93 -14.23 5.87
C ILE A 293 -9.22 -13.95 7.20
N PRO A 294 -8.94 -12.69 7.57
CA PRO A 294 -8.42 -12.37 8.90
C PRO A 294 -9.30 -12.89 10.04
N ASP A 295 -10.63 -12.81 9.89
CA ASP A 295 -11.60 -13.26 10.88
C ASP A 295 -11.56 -14.78 11.05
N GLY A 296 -11.51 -15.52 9.94
CA GLY A 296 -11.28 -16.97 9.94
C GLY A 296 -9.95 -17.37 10.55
N PHE A 297 -8.90 -16.57 10.35
CA PHE A 297 -7.59 -16.84 10.93
C PHE A 297 -7.58 -16.89 12.47
N ILE A 298 -8.35 -16.01 13.13
CA ILE A 298 -8.47 -15.98 14.59
C ILE A 298 -9.76 -16.64 15.12
N GLY A 299 -10.62 -17.14 14.23
CA GLY A 299 -11.94 -17.68 14.58
C GLY A 299 -12.89 -16.65 15.16
N TRP A 300 -12.80 -15.38 14.74
CA TRP A 300 -13.68 -14.32 15.20
C TRP A 300 -14.91 -14.21 14.31
N GLU A 301 -16.10 -14.35 14.90
CA GLU A 301 -17.35 -14.06 14.21
C GLU A 301 -17.87 -12.67 14.65
N PRO A 302 -17.90 -11.68 13.75
CA PRO A 302 -18.42 -10.36 14.10
C PRO A 302 -19.92 -10.45 14.40
N GLY A 303 -20.32 -9.87 15.53
CA GLY A 303 -21.73 -9.63 15.84
C GLY A 303 -22.32 -8.48 14.99
N PRO A 304 -23.64 -8.23 15.09
CA PRO A 304 -24.30 -7.17 14.31
C PRO A 304 -23.75 -5.76 14.60
N ASP A 305 -23.19 -5.55 15.79
CA ASP A 305 -22.62 -4.26 16.23
C ASP A 305 -21.11 -4.12 15.96
N ALA A 306 -20.52 -4.99 15.13
CA ALA A 306 -19.09 -4.91 14.83
C ALA A 306 -18.76 -3.63 14.05
N ALA A 307 -17.63 -2.99 14.39
CA ALA A 307 -17.17 -1.80 13.69
C ALA A 307 -16.85 -2.13 12.23
N ASP A 308 -17.18 -1.21 11.31
CA ASP A 308 -16.76 -1.33 9.91
C ASP A 308 -15.30 -0.88 9.80
N PRO A 309 -14.36 -1.76 9.40
CA PRO A 309 -12.96 -1.39 9.34
C PRO A 309 -12.66 -0.26 8.34
N ARG A 310 -13.59 0.02 7.41
CA ARG A 310 -13.49 1.15 6.48
C ARG A 310 -13.52 2.50 7.19
N THR A 311 -14.16 2.61 8.37
CA THR A 311 -14.24 3.87 9.13
C THR A 311 -12.97 4.19 9.92
N LEU A 312 -11.93 3.34 9.84
CA LEU A 312 -10.69 3.45 10.61
C LEU A 312 -9.55 4.14 9.86
N VAL A 313 -9.76 4.39 8.57
CA VAL A 313 -8.86 5.19 7.74
C VAL A 313 -9.40 6.61 7.77
N ASP A 314 -8.55 7.58 8.07
CA ASP A 314 -8.97 8.98 7.97
C ASP A 314 -9.22 9.31 6.51
N ASP A 315 -10.46 9.75 6.19
CA ASP A 315 -10.85 10.23 4.87
C ASP A 315 -10.10 11.51 4.45
N VAL A 316 -9.26 12.06 5.33
CA VAL A 316 -8.37 13.18 5.03
C VAL A 316 -7.15 12.65 4.26
N ALA A 317 -7.36 12.33 2.98
CA ALA A 317 -6.25 12.25 2.06
C ALA A 317 -5.51 13.60 2.11
N PRO A 318 -4.16 13.61 2.19
CA PRO A 318 -3.41 14.86 2.14
C PRO A 318 -3.81 15.63 0.88
N ALA A 319 -4.00 16.95 1.03
CA ALA A 319 -4.45 17.79 -0.07
C ALA A 319 -3.58 17.51 -1.31
N PRO A 320 -4.18 17.08 -2.44
CA PRO A 320 -3.42 16.77 -3.62
C PRO A 320 -2.70 18.03 -4.08
N ILE A 321 -1.39 17.92 -4.30
CA ILE A 321 -0.66 18.94 -5.05
C ILE A 321 -1.28 18.95 -6.46
N GLN A 322 -1.58 20.13 -6.99
CA GLN A 322 -2.10 20.24 -8.35
C GLN A 322 -1.17 19.49 -9.31
N PRO A 323 -1.68 18.46 -10.02
CA PRO A 323 -0.86 17.72 -10.95
C PRO A 323 -0.40 18.63 -12.09
N THR A 324 0.87 18.51 -12.51
CA THR A 324 1.43 19.34 -13.60
C THR A 324 1.85 18.52 -14.81
N HIS A 325 1.89 17.19 -14.71
CA HIS A 325 2.37 16.32 -15.78
C HIS A 325 1.30 15.30 -16.19
N PRO A 326 0.68 15.45 -17.37
CA PRO A 326 -0.31 14.51 -17.87
C PRO A 326 0.35 13.18 -18.27
N ARG A 327 -0.23 12.06 -17.83
CA ARG A 327 0.17 10.73 -18.31
C ARG A 327 -0.29 10.49 -19.76
N PRO A 328 0.43 9.68 -20.56
CA PRO A 328 -0.04 9.21 -21.86
C PRO A 328 -1.42 8.54 -21.73
N SER A 329 -2.30 8.71 -22.73
CA SER A 329 -3.71 8.35 -22.59
C SER A 329 -4.02 6.84 -22.62
N LYS A 330 -3.10 5.99 -23.10
CA LYS A 330 -3.38 4.55 -23.38
C LYS A 330 -2.24 3.52 -23.16
N PRO A 331 -1.36 3.60 -22.15
CA PRO A 331 -0.43 2.51 -21.88
C PRO A 331 -1.13 1.31 -21.20
N THR A 332 -0.69 0.09 -21.53
CA THR A 332 -0.84 -1.09 -20.67
C THR A 332 -0.20 -0.85 -19.30
N ILE A 333 -0.50 -1.67 -18.29
CA ILE A 333 0.18 -1.59 -16.97
C ILE A 333 1.70 -1.68 -17.10
N THR A 334 2.20 -2.56 -17.98
CA THR A 334 3.63 -2.68 -18.27
C THR A 334 4.19 -1.39 -18.90
N GLU A 335 3.51 -0.85 -19.90
CA GLU A 335 3.95 0.40 -20.55
C GLU A 335 3.90 1.59 -19.58
N GLU A 336 2.92 1.65 -18.69
CA GLU A 336 2.82 2.72 -17.70
C GLU A 336 3.94 2.64 -16.67
N ALA A 337 4.21 1.44 -16.18
CA ALA A 337 5.38 1.12 -15.36
C ALA A 337 6.68 1.58 -16.03
N ILE A 338 6.86 1.24 -17.31
CA ILE A 338 8.00 1.68 -18.12
C ILE A 338 8.06 3.20 -18.17
N VAL A 339 6.96 3.88 -18.45
CA VAL A 339 6.93 5.35 -18.53
C VAL A 339 7.27 6.00 -17.19
N ILE A 340 6.78 5.47 -16.06
CA ILE A 340 7.15 5.95 -14.71
C ILE A 340 8.65 5.81 -14.49
N LEU A 341 9.17 4.62 -14.73
CA LEU A 341 10.58 4.30 -14.49
C LEU A 341 11.50 5.09 -15.42
N ALA A 342 11.12 5.24 -16.69
CA ALA A 342 11.85 5.99 -17.70
C ALA A 342 11.78 7.51 -17.48
N SER A 343 10.80 8.00 -16.71
CA SER A 343 10.67 9.44 -16.40
C SER A 343 11.30 9.81 -15.06
N TYR A 344 11.48 8.85 -14.15
CA TYR A 344 12.09 9.11 -12.85
C TYR A 344 13.62 9.15 -12.95
N PRO A 345 14.31 10.19 -12.41
CA PRO A 345 13.83 11.21 -11.50
C PRO A 345 13.51 12.57 -12.14
N ASP A 346 13.51 12.68 -13.47
CA ASP A 346 13.21 13.94 -14.19
C ASP A 346 11.80 14.46 -13.84
N ILE A 347 10.86 13.56 -13.61
CA ILE A 347 9.50 13.89 -13.15
C ILE A 347 9.33 13.43 -11.70
N ASN A 348 8.85 14.34 -10.85
CA ASN A 348 8.51 14.02 -9.47
C ASN A 348 7.31 13.07 -9.42
N LEU A 349 7.48 11.88 -8.84
CA LEU A 349 6.43 10.86 -8.67
C LEU A 349 5.14 11.39 -8.03
N PHE A 350 5.23 12.40 -7.16
CA PHE A 350 4.10 13.04 -6.49
C PHE A 350 3.36 14.09 -7.33
N SER A 351 3.85 14.42 -8.54
CA SER A 351 3.26 15.44 -9.44
C SER A 351 2.50 14.86 -10.64
N TRP A 352 2.43 13.53 -10.74
CA TRP A 352 1.79 12.82 -11.84
C TRP A 352 0.26 13.00 -11.85
N ASP A 353 -0.33 13.01 -13.05
CA ASP A 353 -1.79 13.02 -13.26
C ASP A 353 -2.29 11.82 -14.10
N PRO A 354 -3.14 10.92 -13.58
CA PRO A 354 -3.58 10.83 -12.18
C PRO A 354 -2.40 10.64 -11.21
N PRO A 355 -2.55 10.78 -9.89
CA PRO A 355 -1.47 10.50 -8.93
C PRO A 355 -1.08 9.01 -8.90
N ILE A 356 0.16 8.69 -8.53
CA ILE A 356 0.56 7.29 -8.27
C ILE A 356 -0.14 6.84 -7.00
N PHE A 357 -0.97 5.81 -7.15
CA PHE A 357 -1.84 5.34 -6.09
C PHE A 357 -1.03 4.83 -4.90
N HIS A 358 -1.42 5.27 -3.69
CA HIS A 358 -0.79 4.90 -2.41
C HIS A 358 0.72 5.17 -2.30
N LEU A 359 1.26 6.09 -3.11
CA LEU A 359 2.64 6.52 -2.96
C LEU A 359 2.92 6.97 -1.51
N THR A 360 1.92 7.62 -0.92
CA THR A 360 1.79 7.86 0.52
C THR A 360 0.49 7.23 1.01
N PRO A 361 0.55 6.17 1.82
CA PRO A 361 -0.66 5.57 2.35
C PRO A 361 -1.29 6.49 3.41
N GLY A 362 -2.63 6.47 3.51
CA GLY A 362 -3.37 7.28 4.48
C GLY A 362 -3.04 6.90 5.93
N PRO A 363 -3.18 7.83 6.89
CA PRO A 363 -2.98 7.53 8.30
C PRO A 363 -4.05 6.55 8.79
N ARG A 364 -3.70 5.80 9.84
CA ARG A 364 -4.49 4.65 10.32
C ARG A 364 -4.68 4.75 11.82
N ARG A 365 -5.93 4.58 12.28
CA ARG A 365 -6.30 4.69 13.70
C ARG A 365 -6.50 3.37 14.41
N ASP A 366 -6.27 2.23 13.74
CA ASP A 366 -6.53 0.92 14.36
C ASP A 366 -5.63 0.62 15.58
N HIS A 367 -4.52 1.34 15.74
CA HIS A 367 -3.69 1.27 16.94
C HIS A 367 -4.40 1.78 18.21
N GLU A 368 -5.43 2.62 18.07
CA GLU A 368 -6.21 3.15 19.21
C GLU A 368 -7.01 2.06 19.92
N TYR A 369 -7.20 0.92 19.26
CA TYR A 369 -7.97 -0.20 19.78
C TYR A 369 -7.10 -1.25 20.46
N ASP A 370 -5.77 -1.22 20.26
CA ASP A 370 -4.86 -2.26 20.75
C ASP A 370 -4.89 -2.37 22.28
N THR A 371 -5.02 -3.60 22.77
CA THR A 371 -4.83 -3.87 24.20
C THR A 371 -3.37 -4.12 24.53
N ASP A 372 -3.02 -3.85 25.79
CA ASP A 372 -1.69 -4.15 26.32
C ASP A 372 -1.33 -5.64 26.18
N GLU A 373 -2.29 -6.54 26.42
CA GLU A 373 -2.07 -7.98 26.30
C GLU A 373 -1.72 -8.39 24.87
N PHE A 374 -2.41 -7.80 23.88
CA PHE A 374 -2.13 -8.05 22.48
C PHE A 374 -0.77 -7.50 22.07
N LEU A 375 -0.44 -6.27 22.47
CA LEU A 375 0.88 -5.67 22.18
C LEU A 375 2.03 -6.46 22.83
N GLU A 376 1.87 -6.96 24.05
CA GLU A 376 2.88 -7.82 24.68
C GLU A 376 3.01 -9.18 23.98
N ALA A 377 1.92 -9.76 23.46
CA ALA A 377 1.98 -10.95 22.62
C ALA A 377 2.78 -10.69 21.33
N ILE A 378 2.52 -9.56 20.65
CA ILE A 378 3.25 -9.16 19.44
C ILE A 378 4.74 -8.91 19.75
N LYS A 379 5.09 -8.24 20.85
CA LYS A 379 6.49 -8.03 21.27
C LYS A 379 7.20 -9.35 21.52
N THR A 380 6.55 -10.26 22.24
CA THR A 380 7.08 -11.60 22.50
C THR A 380 7.34 -12.31 21.17
N GLN A 381 6.41 -12.19 20.23
CA GLN A 381 6.53 -12.80 18.92
C GLN A 381 7.67 -12.21 18.08
N HIS A 382 7.81 -10.88 18.05
CA HIS A 382 8.87 -10.20 17.33
C HIS A 382 10.27 -10.64 17.79
N ARG A 383 10.45 -10.85 19.11
CA ARG A 383 11.70 -11.36 19.68
C ARG A 383 12.07 -12.76 19.17
N THR A 384 11.09 -13.55 18.73
CA THR A 384 11.30 -14.93 18.26
C THR A 384 11.41 -15.05 16.73
N LEU A 385 10.60 -14.31 15.97
CA LEU A 385 10.52 -14.47 14.50
C LEU A 385 11.33 -13.47 13.69
N THR A 386 11.97 -12.48 14.33
CA THR A 386 12.64 -11.34 13.65
C THR A 386 11.72 -10.53 12.71
N PHE A 387 10.42 -10.82 12.72
CA PHE A 387 9.41 -10.24 11.86
C PHE A 387 8.39 -9.48 12.69
N ASN A 388 7.97 -8.29 12.23
CA ASN A 388 6.85 -7.57 12.83
C ASN A 388 5.56 -7.95 12.08
N PRO A 389 4.56 -8.56 12.74
CA PRO A 389 3.22 -8.83 12.19
C PRO A 389 2.61 -7.65 11.41
N PHE A 390 2.87 -6.43 11.85
CA PHE A 390 2.37 -5.20 11.25
C PHE A 390 3.23 -4.69 10.07
N GLY A 391 4.26 -5.42 9.64
CA GLY A 391 5.16 -4.95 8.58
C GLY A 391 4.51 -4.79 7.20
N LYS A 392 3.33 -5.38 7.00
CA LYS A 392 2.51 -5.23 5.78
C LYS A 392 1.28 -4.35 5.98
N TRP A 393 1.17 -3.69 7.12
CA TRP A 393 -0.01 -2.95 7.55
C TRP A 393 -0.37 -1.78 6.62
N TYR A 394 0.62 -1.16 6.01
CA TYR A 394 0.44 -0.12 4.99
C TYR A 394 0.45 -0.66 3.54
N GLY A 395 0.46 -1.98 3.37
CA GLY A 395 0.56 -2.64 2.08
C GLY A 395 1.99 -2.68 1.52
N PRO A 396 2.15 -3.07 0.25
CA PRO A 396 3.43 -3.00 -0.47
C PRO A 396 3.78 -1.56 -0.87
N CYS A 397 5.05 -1.33 -1.19
CA CYS A 397 5.44 -0.12 -1.91
C CYS A 397 4.81 -0.17 -3.32
N PRO A 398 4.02 0.83 -3.75
CA PRO A 398 3.41 0.87 -5.08
C PRO A 398 4.44 1.03 -6.20
N CYS A 399 5.66 1.44 -5.82
CA CYS A 399 6.80 1.59 -6.70
C CYS A 399 7.77 0.40 -6.58
N ARG A 400 7.36 -0.82 -6.25
CA ARG A 400 8.32 -1.94 -6.19
C ARG A 400 8.37 -2.72 -7.50
N VAL A 401 9.44 -2.57 -8.26
CA VAL A 401 9.62 -3.24 -9.56
C VAL A 401 10.69 -4.29 -9.46
N GLU A 402 10.37 -5.51 -9.87
CA GLU A 402 11.32 -6.63 -9.79
C GLU A 402 11.91 -6.98 -11.18
N THR A 403 11.44 -6.35 -12.27
CA THR A 403 12.06 -6.43 -13.61
C THR A 403 13.17 -5.40 -13.78
N ILE A 404 14.33 -5.69 -13.21
CA ILE A 404 15.57 -4.91 -13.42
C ILE A 404 15.91 -4.78 -14.92
N ASP A 405 15.58 -5.81 -15.71
CA ASP A 405 15.89 -5.85 -17.15
C ASP A 405 15.18 -4.74 -17.93
N ILE A 406 13.88 -4.55 -17.68
CA ILE A 406 13.07 -3.48 -18.30
C ILE A 406 13.66 -2.10 -18.00
N ILE A 407 14.12 -1.88 -16.76
CA ILE A 407 14.67 -0.58 -16.36
C ILE A 407 16.05 -0.38 -17.00
N THR A 408 16.86 -1.44 -17.09
CA THR A 408 18.21 -1.38 -17.65
C THR A 408 18.17 -1.01 -19.14
N GLU A 409 17.23 -1.59 -19.89
CA GLU A 409 17.06 -1.33 -21.33
C GLU A 409 16.57 0.09 -21.66
N ASN A 410 16.00 0.82 -20.70
CA ASN A 410 15.42 2.16 -20.90
C ASN A 410 16.18 3.26 -20.13
N SER A 411 17.43 3.00 -19.71
CA SER A 411 18.16 3.86 -18.75
C SER A 411 19.11 4.89 -19.37
N ASP A 412 19.25 4.94 -20.68
CA ASP A 412 20.47 5.50 -21.29
C ASP A 412 20.54 7.02 -21.42
N GLU A 413 19.42 7.76 -21.33
CA GLU A 413 19.46 9.22 -21.51
C GLU A 413 18.66 10.00 -20.44
N TRP A 414 19.34 10.99 -19.87
CA TRP A 414 18.75 12.03 -19.03
C TRP A 414 18.27 13.18 -19.94
N CYS A 415 16.97 13.29 -20.16
CA CYS A 415 16.44 14.27 -21.10
C CYS A 415 16.61 15.73 -20.63
N ALA A 416 16.74 15.96 -19.33
CA ALA A 416 16.79 17.29 -18.72
C ALA A 416 18.06 17.55 -17.89
N TYR A 417 19.12 16.75 -18.07
CA TYR A 417 20.34 16.91 -17.29
C TYR A 417 21.28 17.97 -17.88
N ASP A 418 21.49 19.01 -17.09
CA ASP A 418 22.56 19.97 -17.22
C ASP A 418 23.62 19.76 -16.13
N LEU A 419 24.91 19.79 -16.51
CA LEU A 419 26.00 19.72 -15.55
C LEU A 419 26.01 21.01 -14.71
N PRO A 420 25.83 20.92 -13.39
CA PRO A 420 25.74 22.11 -12.57
C PRO A 420 27.08 22.84 -12.48
N PRO A 421 27.07 24.17 -12.30
CA PRO A 421 28.25 24.91 -11.89
C PRO A 421 28.73 24.39 -10.52
N ARG A 422 30.04 24.50 -10.28
CA ARG A 422 30.59 24.18 -8.96
C ARG A 422 30.04 25.15 -7.92
N ILE A 423 29.72 24.65 -6.72
CA ILE A 423 29.42 25.54 -5.60
C ILE A 423 30.58 26.50 -5.33
N GLN A 424 30.25 27.73 -4.95
CA GLN A 424 31.22 28.79 -4.73
C GLN A 424 32.23 28.42 -3.63
N GLN A 425 33.48 28.79 -3.84
CA GLN A 425 34.49 28.77 -2.79
C GLN A 425 34.42 30.11 -2.05
N LEU A 426 34.27 30.05 -0.73
CA LEU A 426 34.39 31.22 0.14
C LEU A 426 35.87 31.60 0.28
N PRO A 427 36.19 32.89 0.45
CA PRO A 427 37.57 33.32 0.66
C PRO A 427 38.19 32.66 1.89
N THR A 428 39.45 32.25 1.82
CA THR A 428 40.16 31.56 2.92
C THR A 428 40.25 32.42 4.18
N GLU A 429 40.21 33.74 4.01
CA GLU A 429 40.19 34.78 5.04
C GLU A 429 38.79 35.07 5.61
N THR A 430 37.76 34.31 5.23
CA THR A 430 36.42 34.43 5.82
C THR A 430 36.53 34.29 7.34
N ASP A 431 36.04 35.29 8.07
CA ASP A 431 36.03 35.26 9.53
C ASP A 431 35.03 34.21 10.04
N ILE A 432 35.55 33.14 10.64
CA ILE A 432 34.77 32.03 11.22
C ILE A 432 34.96 32.02 12.73
N GLN A 433 33.90 32.37 13.44
CA GLN A 433 33.82 32.19 14.89
C GLN A 433 33.26 30.81 15.21
N PHE A 434 34.07 29.94 15.80
CA PHE A 434 33.63 28.63 16.29
C PHE A 434 32.81 28.80 17.56
N VAL A 435 31.54 28.40 17.52
CA VAL A 435 30.59 28.55 18.64
C VAL A 435 30.51 27.25 19.44
N GLU A 436 30.33 26.12 18.75
CA GLU A 436 30.07 24.84 19.39
C GLU A 436 30.55 23.67 18.52
N TYR A 437 31.09 22.62 19.14
CA TYR A 437 31.40 21.35 18.48
C TYR A 437 30.24 20.38 18.68
N LEU A 438 29.53 20.03 17.60
CA LEU A 438 28.19 19.44 17.67
C LEU A 438 28.17 17.91 17.73
N LYS A 439 29.13 17.20 17.11
CA LYS A 439 29.04 15.74 16.95
C LYS A 439 30.38 15.04 17.12
N HIS A 440 30.41 14.09 18.05
CA HIS A 440 31.62 13.39 18.50
C HIS A 440 31.84 12.02 17.84
N SER A 441 30.85 11.51 17.09
CA SER A 441 30.83 10.13 16.58
C SER A 441 30.90 10.01 15.05
N SER A 442 30.95 11.13 14.32
CA SER A 442 31.10 11.13 12.86
C SER A 442 32.56 11.13 12.43
N ASN A 443 32.86 10.56 11.26
CA ASN A 443 34.17 10.65 10.60
C ASN A 443 34.57 12.09 10.22
N HIS A 444 33.64 13.05 10.38
CA HIS A 444 33.76 14.44 9.98
C HIS A 444 33.36 15.33 11.17
N PRO A 445 34.27 16.19 11.68
CA PRO A 445 33.94 17.18 12.70
C PRO A 445 32.85 18.14 12.21
N LEU A 446 31.83 18.35 13.04
CA LEU A 446 30.73 19.26 12.78
C LEU A 446 30.75 20.40 13.80
N PHE A 447 30.73 21.63 13.33
CA PHE A 447 30.71 22.80 14.20
C PHE A 447 29.53 23.70 13.90
N ARG A 448 28.91 24.23 14.95
CA ARG A 448 28.13 25.46 14.85
C ARG A 448 29.12 26.61 14.82
N VAL A 449 29.05 27.42 13.78
CA VAL A 449 29.92 28.58 13.60
C VAL A 449 29.09 29.82 13.32
N ARG A 450 29.69 30.98 13.53
CA ARG A 450 29.15 32.26 13.07
C ARG A 450 30.05 32.79 11.96
N ILE A 451 29.45 33.10 10.81
CA ILE A 451 30.10 33.76 9.68
C ILE A 451 29.33 35.05 9.44
N GLY A 452 29.97 36.19 9.71
CA GLY A 452 29.28 37.47 9.83
C GLY A 452 28.30 37.47 11.02
N SER A 453 27.03 37.77 10.80
CA SER A 453 25.98 37.73 11.84
C SER A 453 25.23 36.40 11.90
N ALA A 454 25.48 35.49 10.95
CA ALA A 454 24.61 34.35 10.71
C ALA A 454 25.23 33.04 11.21
N GLU A 455 24.40 32.20 11.83
CA GLU A 455 24.83 30.88 12.30
C GLU A 455 24.81 29.86 11.16
N ARG A 456 25.86 29.03 11.10
CA ARG A 456 26.09 28.05 10.05
C ARG A 456 26.59 26.74 10.66
N LEU A 457 26.36 25.66 9.92
CA LEU A 457 26.99 24.38 10.19
C LEU A 457 28.25 24.28 9.31
N LEU A 458 29.41 24.13 9.95
CA LEU A 458 30.68 23.88 9.28
C LEU A 458 31.01 22.40 9.38
N LYS A 459 30.94 21.68 8.27
CA LYS A 459 31.34 20.26 8.18
C LYS A 459 32.76 20.17 7.64
N ILE A 460 33.71 19.80 8.48
CA ILE A 460 35.12 19.65 8.09
C ILE A 460 35.35 18.22 7.62
N VAL A 461 35.83 18.06 6.39
CA VAL A 461 36.03 16.72 5.80
C VAL A 461 37.49 16.30 5.94
N ILE A 462 37.71 15.25 6.73
CA ILE A 462 39.05 14.69 6.95
C ILE A 462 39.38 13.69 5.83
N ALA A 463 40.59 13.79 5.27
CA ALA A 463 41.10 12.81 4.31
C ALA A 463 41.39 11.47 5.02
N VAL A 464 40.43 10.54 4.96
CA VAL A 464 40.42 9.25 5.70
C VAL A 464 41.53 8.26 5.31
N SER A 465 42.56 8.65 4.55
CA SER A 465 43.60 7.71 4.08
C SER A 465 44.65 7.34 5.13
N ARG A 466 44.54 7.79 6.40
CA ARG A 466 45.65 7.72 7.36
C ARG A 466 45.40 6.99 8.70
N VAL A 467 44.26 6.33 8.92
CA VAL A 467 44.06 5.51 10.14
C VAL A 467 43.90 4.02 9.81
N PRO A 468 45.00 3.27 9.60
CA PRO A 468 44.97 1.82 9.39
C PRO A 468 44.36 1.03 10.56
N THR A 469 44.33 1.59 11.77
CA THR A 469 44.01 0.89 13.02
C THR A 469 42.53 0.90 13.41
N LEU A 470 41.71 1.87 12.97
CA LEU A 470 40.28 1.90 13.34
C LEU A 470 39.43 0.88 12.55
N ARG A 471 39.92 0.42 11.39
CA ARG A 471 39.22 -0.58 10.59
C ARG A 471 39.17 -1.97 11.25
N SER A 472 40.11 -2.31 12.14
CA SER A 472 40.12 -3.62 12.80
C SER A 472 39.28 -3.68 14.08
N ILE A 473 39.04 -2.55 14.75
CA ILE A 473 38.42 -2.54 16.08
C ILE A 473 36.87 -2.48 16.01
N TYR A 474 36.31 -1.74 15.04
CA TYR A 474 34.85 -1.53 14.98
C TYR A 474 34.07 -2.59 14.18
N TRP A 475 34.75 -3.38 13.35
CA TRP A 475 34.10 -4.35 12.44
C TRP A 475 34.28 -5.81 12.84
N ALA A 476 35.02 -6.10 13.93
CA ALA A 476 35.25 -7.47 14.39
C ALA A 476 34.08 -8.08 15.18
N ASP A 477 33.28 -7.26 15.90
CA ASP A 477 32.38 -7.76 16.95
C ASP A 477 30.87 -7.49 16.75
N ARG A 478 30.40 -7.03 15.58
CA ARG A 478 28.95 -6.93 15.31
C ARG A 478 28.46 -7.99 14.32
N PRO A 479 27.69 -9.01 14.75
CA PRO A 479 26.94 -9.88 13.85
C PRO A 479 25.69 -9.14 13.36
N LEU A 480 25.86 -8.17 12.46
CA LEU A 480 24.73 -7.51 11.78
C LEU A 480 24.32 -8.35 10.56
N GLN A 481 23.31 -9.19 10.75
CA GLN A 481 22.66 -10.03 9.73
C GLN A 481 21.83 -9.25 8.68
N PHE A 482 21.88 -7.91 8.65
CA PHE A 482 21.17 -7.08 7.66
C PHE A 482 22.11 -6.35 6.67
N SER A 483 23.23 -6.98 6.31
CA SER A 483 24.00 -6.61 5.12
C SER A 483 23.33 -7.22 3.88
N MET A 484 22.37 -6.51 3.29
CA MET A 484 21.92 -6.81 1.92
C MET A 484 23.12 -6.77 0.96
N ASN A 485 23.56 -7.96 0.52
CA ASN A 485 24.17 -8.33 -0.77
C ASN A 485 25.04 -7.36 -1.59
N TRP A 486 25.63 -6.30 -1.04
CA TRP A 486 26.66 -5.49 -1.70
C TRP A 486 28.04 -6.18 -1.75
N ARG A 487 28.09 -7.51 -1.61
CA ARG A 487 29.29 -8.33 -1.80
C ARG A 487 29.41 -8.70 -3.28
N GLY A 488 29.98 -7.80 -4.08
CA GLY A 488 30.10 -8.11 -5.51
C GLY A 488 30.92 -7.14 -6.36
N LYS A 489 32.00 -6.56 -5.85
CA LYS A 489 33.23 -6.24 -6.62
C LYS A 489 34.22 -5.46 -5.73
N LYS A 490 35.39 -6.07 -5.49
CA LYS A 490 36.60 -5.37 -5.04
C LYS A 490 37.10 -4.46 -6.18
N ASN A 491 36.34 -3.42 -6.53
CA ASN A 491 36.83 -2.41 -7.44
C ASN A 491 37.75 -1.48 -6.65
N ASN A 492 39.06 -1.62 -6.87
CA ASN A 492 40.13 -0.71 -6.46
C ASN A 492 40.00 0.69 -7.12
N ALA A 493 38.78 1.17 -7.40
CA ALA A 493 38.59 2.52 -7.87
C ALA A 493 39.04 3.46 -6.74
N PRO A 494 39.96 4.42 -7.00
CA PRO A 494 40.34 5.40 -6.00
C PRO A 494 39.05 6.09 -5.58
N CYS A 495 38.67 5.93 -4.30
CA CYS A 495 37.55 6.68 -3.75
C CYS A 495 37.85 8.14 -4.04
N LYS A 496 36.97 8.81 -4.80
CA LYS A 496 36.97 10.28 -4.80
C LYS A 496 37.00 10.69 -3.32
N PRO A 497 37.87 11.63 -2.92
CA PRO A 497 37.84 12.15 -1.56
C PRO A 497 36.39 12.51 -1.18
N ARG A 498 35.92 12.07 -0.02
CA ARG A 498 34.53 12.27 0.47
C ARG A 498 34.06 13.72 0.29
N PHE A 499 34.97 14.67 0.48
CA PHE A 499 34.73 16.09 0.26
C PHE A 499 34.29 16.41 -1.17
N ILE A 500 35.00 15.86 -2.17
CA ILE A 500 34.66 16.08 -3.58
C ILE A 500 33.29 15.49 -3.87
N THR A 501 32.99 14.30 -3.35
CA THR A 501 31.68 13.66 -3.49
C THR A 501 30.56 14.56 -2.96
N GLU A 502 30.67 15.01 -1.71
CA GLU A 502 29.64 15.83 -1.08
C GLU A 502 29.52 17.22 -1.73
N ARG A 503 30.64 17.85 -2.08
CA ARG A 503 30.68 19.14 -2.79
C ARG A 503 30.03 19.03 -4.18
N ASP A 504 30.32 17.97 -4.92
CA ASP A 504 29.72 17.72 -6.24
C ASP A 504 28.20 17.44 -6.09
N ALA A 505 27.76 16.78 -5.02
CA ALA A 505 26.34 16.59 -4.68
C ALA A 505 25.64 17.91 -4.38
N TYR A 506 26.20 18.76 -3.52
CA TYR A 506 25.60 20.09 -3.26
C TYR A 506 25.57 21.00 -4.50
N SER A 507 26.52 20.84 -5.42
CA SER A 507 26.48 21.56 -6.71
C SER A 507 25.21 21.22 -7.50
N HIS A 508 24.86 19.94 -7.56
CA HIS A 508 23.63 19.46 -8.19
C HIS A 508 22.37 19.92 -7.43
N ILE A 509 22.32 19.67 -6.13
CA ILE A 509 21.18 19.99 -5.26
C ILE A 509 20.84 21.49 -5.29
N MET A 510 21.84 22.37 -5.30
CA MET A 510 21.63 23.81 -5.42
C MET A 510 21.11 24.20 -6.80
N HIS A 511 21.72 23.66 -7.87
CA HIS A 511 21.38 23.99 -9.24
C HIS A 511 19.93 23.61 -9.60
N TYR A 512 19.49 22.42 -9.18
CA TYR A 512 18.13 21.92 -9.42
C TYR A 512 17.11 22.32 -8.34
N GLY A 513 17.49 23.19 -7.40
CA GLY A 513 16.56 23.83 -6.47
C GLY A 513 16.09 22.96 -5.29
N ALA A 514 16.70 21.80 -5.02
CA ALA A 514 16.36 20.99 -3.85
C ALA A 514 16.68 21.72 -2.52
N CYS A 515 17.74 22.54 -2.49
CA CYS A 515 18.01 23.44 -1.36
C CYS A 515 16.85 24.44 -1.17
N ALA A 516 16.46 25.17 -2.24
CA ALA A 516 15.40 26.17 -2.19
C ALA A 516 14.03 25.58 -1.79
N ALA A 517 13.75 24.34 -2.18
CA ALA A 517 12.57 23.60 -1.77
C ALA A 517 12.59 23.15 -0.30
N GLY A 518 13.70 23.34 0.42
CA GLY A 518 13.86 22.94 1.81
C GLY A 518 14.03 21.43 2.01
N ALA A 519 14.30 20.65 0.96
CA ALA A 519 14.47 19.19 1.04
C ALA A 519 15.82 18.78 1.65
N VAL A 520 16.78 19.69 1.65
CA VAL A 520 18.12 19.55 2.25
C VAL A 520 18.48 20.86 2.98
N PRO A 521 19.60 20.91 3.74
CA PRO A 521 20.16 22.17 4.22
C PRO A 521 20.53 23.12 3.07
N GLN A 522 20.34 24.43 3.24
CA GLN A 522 20.94 25.42 2.34
C GLN A 522 22.47 25.28 2.34
N CYS A 523 23.10 25.27 1.17
CA CYS A 523 24.55 25.28 1.03
C CYS A 523 25.03 26.68 0.67
N TYR A 524 25.99 27.20 1.43
CA TYR A 524 26.56 28.53 1.23
C TYR A 524 27.90 28.50 0.50
N GLY A 525 28.36 27.32 0.10
CA GLY A 525 29.64 27.09 -0.54
C GLY A 525 30.56 26.19 0.28
N TRP A 526 31.84 26.22 -0.06
CA TRP A 526 32.89 25.49 0.65
C TRP A 526 34.08 26.42 0.92
N ILE A 527 34.94 26.06 1.85
CA ILE A 527 36.10 26.85 2.23
C ILE A 527 37.33 25.96 2.42
N GLU A 528 38.48 26.46 2.02
CA GLU A 528 39.77 25.92 2.43
C GLU A 528 40.15 26.57 3.76
N LEU A 529 40.35 25.75 4.81
CA LEU A 529 40.59 26.29 6.14
C LEU A 529 42.02 26.81 6.25
N SER A 530 42.16 28.08 6.68
CA SER A 530 43.44 28.67 7.06
C SER A 530 44.02 27.95 8.28
N ARG A 531 45.32 28.19 8.55
CA ARG A 531 45.95 27.65 9.76
C ARG A 531 45.22 28.09 11.03
N THR A 532 44.79 29.36 11.08
CA THR A 532 44.00 29.91 12.19
C THR A 532 42.67 29.19 12.37
N HIS A 533 41.96 28.88 11.28
CA HIS A 533 40.72 28.10 11.37
C HIS A 533 40.95 26.70 11.94
N VAL A 534 42.02 26.03 11.50
CA VAL A 534 42.39 24.70 11.99
C VAL A 534 42.76 24.74 13.48
N ASP A 535 43.53 25.74 13.91
CA ASP A 535 43.91 25.91 15.31
C ASP A 535 42.69 26.21 16.21
N ASN A 536 41.76 27.06 15.73
CA ASN A 536 40.50 27.36 16.41
C ASN A 536 39.57 26.13 16.49
N ALA A 537 39.46 25.35 15.40
CA ALA A 537 38.69 24.10 15.39
C ALA A 537 39.26 23.12 16.43
N ASN A 538 40.59 22.90 16.42
CA ASN A 538 41.25 22.05 17.42
C ASN A 538 41.04 22.55 18.85
N ALA A 539 41.05 23.86 19.08
CA ALA A 539 40.76 24.45 20.39
C ALA A 539 39.32 24.19 20.82
N ALA A 540 38.35 24.36 19.93
CA ALA A 540 36.94 24.08 20.20
C ALA A 540 36.69 22.59 20.50
N ILE A 541 37.34 21.67 19.77
CA ILE A 541 37.27 20.23 20.08
C ILE A 541 37.89 19.97 21.46
N ARG A 542 39.07 20.52 21.79
CA ARG A 542 39.69 20.34 23.11
C ARG A 542 38.79 20.81 24.24
N GLN A 543 38.17 21.97 24.06
CA GLN A 543 37.25 22.54 25.05
C GLN A 543 36.02 21.67 25.28
N ALA A 544 35.54 20.97 24.26
CA ALA A 544 34.42 20.03 24.39
C ALA A 544 34.78 18.75 25.16
N TYR A 545 36.06 18.39 25.26
CA TYR A 545 36.55 17.21 26.01
C TYR A 545 37.27 17.65 27.29
N VAL A 546 36.50 17.85 28.36
CA VAL A 546 37.02 18.28 29.66
C VAL A 546 37.79 17.15 30.39
N ASP A 547 37.44 15.88 30.17
CA ASP A 547 37.88 14.73 31.00
C ASP A 547 38.49 13.54 30.21
N GLU A 548 39.44 13.82 29.31
CA GLU A 548 40.09 12.89 28.36
C GLU A 548 39.28 12.61 27.06
N PRO A 549 39.89 12.82 25.88
CA PRO A 549 39.27 12.45 24.62
C PRO A 549 39.15 10.92 24.53
N PRO A 550 38.06 10.39 23.92
CA PRO A 550 37.92 8.95 23.76
C PRO A 550 39.12 8.35 22.99
N PRO A 551 39.54 7.10 23.27
CA PRO A 551 40.76 6.50 22.70
C PRO A 551 40.80 6.44 21.16
N TRP A 552 39.65 6.55 20.51
CA TRP A 552 39.52 6.58 19.05
C TRP A 552 39.63 7.98 18.43
N LEU A 553 39.66 9.03 19.25
CA LEU A 553 39.83 10.40 18.78
C LEU A 553 41.32 10.76 18.75
N VAL A 554 41.89 10.80 17.55
CA VAL A 554 43.27 11.26 17.34
C VAL A 554 43.31 12.77 17.53
N PHE A 555 44.19 13.25 18.41
CA PHE A 555 44.33 14.66 18.75
C PHE A 555 45.77 15.15 18.52
N PRO A 556 45.98 16.31 17.86
CA PRO A 556 45.00 17.07 17.09
C PRO A 556 44.44 16.33 15.87
N VAL A 557 43.18 16.61 15.56
CA VAL A 557 42.47 16.03 14.42
C VAL A 557 43.13 16.41 13.08
N PHE A 558 43.96 17.46 13.09
CA PHE A 558 44.60 18.09 11.92
C PHE A 558 46.14 18.25 12.06
N GLU A 559 46.85 17.27 12.66
CA GLU A 559 48.30 17.35 12.99
C GLU A 559 49.24 17.67 11.82
N ASP A 560 48.97 17.14 10.63
CA ASP A 560 49.91 17.20 9.50
C ASP A 560 49.85 18.51 8.69
N GLY A 561 49.00 19.47 9.11
CA GLY A 561 48.81 20.72 8.38
C GLY A 561 48.20 20.53 6.99
N SER A 562 47.63 19.35 6.68
CA SER A 562 46.91 19.16 5.42
C SER A 562 45.73 20.13 5.33
N PRO A 563 45.53 20.81 4.20
CA PRO A 563 44.42 21.74 4.04
C PRO A 563 43.12 20.98 4.25
N SER A 564 42.44 21.31 5.34
CA SER A 564 41.13 20.76 5.65
C SER A 564 40.11 21.58 4.89
N THR A 565 39.37 20.94 4.00
CA THR A 565 38.27 21.58 3.28
C THR A 565 37.00 21.38 4.08
N ALA A 566 36.15 22.41 4.10
CA ALA A 566 34.90 22.37 4.82
C ALA A 566 33.74 22.84 3.93
N ILE A 567 32.57 22.26 4.15
CA ILE A 567 31.32 22.69 3.52
C ILE A 567 30.55 23.54 4.53
N VAL A 568 30.04 24.68 4.08
CA VAL A 568 29.26 25.61 4.89
C VAL A 568 27.78 25.42 4.59
N LEU A 569 27.04 24.96 5.58
CA LEU A 569 25.63 24.59 5.46
C LEU A 569 24.75 25.41 6.41
N GLU A 570 23.45 25.37 6.15
CA GLU A 570 22.40 25.81 7.07
C GLU A 570 22.57 25.09 8.41
N TYR A 571 22.65 25.86 9.50
CA TYR A 571 22.52 25.29 10.83
C TYR A 571 21.05 25.03 11.11
N LEU A 572 20.72 23.75 11.28
CA LEU A 572 19.37 23.31 11.58
C LEU A 572 19.18 23.28 13.10
N ALA A 573 18.82 24.43 13.66
CA ALA A 573 18.60 24.53 15.09
C ALA A 573 17.50 23.55 15.53
N GLU A 574 17.78 22.80 16.60
CA GLU A 574 16.85 21.83 17.21
C GLU A 574 16.37 20.72 16.27
N SER A 575 17.12 20.42 15.20
CA SER A 575 16.83 19.26 14.37
C SER A 575 17.09 17.97 15.14
N GLU A 576 16.23 16.98 14.96
CA GLU A 576 16.40 15.63 15.50
C GLU A 576 16.39 14.58 14.39
N ALA A 577 17.11 13.48 14.56
CA ALA A 577 17.03 12.36 13.63
C ALA A 577 15.60 11.77 13.62
N ILE A 578 15.14 11.27 12.47
CA ILE A 578 13.91 10.47 12.43
C ILE A 578 14.16 9.13 13.14
N THR A 579 13.43 8.88 14.21
CA THR A 579 13.52 7.67 15.06
C THR A 579 12.17 6.96 15.14
N LEU A 580 12.13 5.83 15.85
CA LEU A 580 10.86 5.15 16.13
C LEU A 580 9.93 6.03 16.98
N ASP A 581 10.47 6.91 17.83
CA ASP A 581 9.66 7.70 18.75
C ASP A 581 8.98 8.89 18.05
N ASN A 582 9.60 9.46 17.02
CA ASN A 582 9.10 10.67 16.35
C ASN A 582 8.59 10.44 14.91
N ILE A 583 8.67 9.23 14.34
CA ILE A 583 8.10 8.97 13.01
C ILE A 583 6.56 9.08 13.06
N THR A 584 5.96 9.59 11.99
CA THR A 584 4.50 9.54 11.74
C THR A 584 4.27 9.32 10.25
N PRO A 585 3.08 8.90 9.80
CA PRO A 585 2.77 8.81 8.37
C PRO A 585 3.02 10.14 7.62
N SER A 586 2.63 11.28 8.21
CA SER A 586 2.89 12.60 7.62
C SER A 586 4.38 12.92 7.52
N ARG A 587 5.19 12.57 8.52
CA ARG A 587 6.65 12.77 8.47
C ARG A 587 7.32 11.86 7.44
N ALA A 588 6.86 10.62 7.31
CA ALA A 588 7.32 9.70 6.27
C ALA A 588 7.00 10.23 4.86
N ASP A 589 5.81 10.82 4.65
CA ASP A 589 5.44 11.50 3.40
C ASP A 589 6.39 12.66 3.07
N ILE A 590 6.62 13.56 4.02
CA ILE A 590 7.55 14.69 3.84
C ILE A 590 8.95 14.17 3.49
N ALA A 591 9.42 13.13 4.17
CA ALA A 591 10.73 12.52 3.94
C ALA A 591 10.86 11.92 2.52
N LEU A 592 9.85 11.18 2.04
CA LEU A 592 9.82 10.65 0.67
C LEU A 592 9.81 11.78 -0.36
N ARG A 593 9.03 12.85 -0.13
CA ARG A 593 9.02 14.03 -0.99
C ARG A 593 10.37 14.71 -1.03
N SER A 594 11.03 14.89 0.12
CA SER A 594 12.40 15.42 0.19
C SER A 594 13.38 14.56 -0.60
N LEU A 595 13.29 13.22 -0.48
CA LEU A 595 14.11 12.32 -1.27
C LEU A 595 13.85 12.45 -2.79
N THR A 596 12.59 12.57 -3.24
CA THR A 596 12.30 12.77 -4.67
C THR A 596 12.88 14.08 -5.21
N ARG A 597 13.00 15.13 -4.39
CA ARG A 597 13.67 16.39 -4.77
C ARG A 597 15.18 16.22 -4.90
N VAL A 598 15.79 15.45 -3.99
CA VAL A 598 17.20 15.08 -4.07
C VAL A 598 17.47 14.26 -5.35
N HIS A 599 16.62 13.28 -5.64
CA HIS A 599 16.74 12.47 -6.86
C HIS A 599 16.50 13.30 -8.12
N GLY A 600 15.53 14.21 -8.12
CA GLY A 600 15.29 15.16 -9.21
C GLY A 600 16.42 16.18 -9.40
N SER A 601 17.39 16.22 -8.47
CA SER A 601 18.66 16.92 -8.65
C SER A 601 19.76 16.02 -9.23
N TYR A 602 19.43 14.80 -9.66
CA TYR A 602 20.37 13.80 -10.15
C TYR A 602 21.44 13.38 -9.11
N VAL A 603 21.05 13.37 -7.83
CA VAL A 603 21.88 12.92 -6.72
C VAL A 603 21.30 11.68 -6.07
N LEU A 604 22.00 10.56 -6.18
CA LEU A 604 21.70 9.33 -5.44
C LEU A 604 22.41 9.41 -4.09
N HIS A 605 21.69 9.37 -2.98
CA HIS A 605 22.29 9.54 -1.65
C HIS A 605 23.14 8.34 -1.26
N ASN A 606 22.68 7.13 -1.57
CA ASN A 606 23.36 5.84 -1.36
C ASN A 606 23.65 5.50 0.14
N ASP A 607 22.96 6.17 1.07
CA ASP A 607 22.98 5.87 2.53
C ASP A 607 21.69 6.34 3.24
N ILE A 608 20.57 6.47 2.52
CA ILE A 608 19.37 7.14 3.08
C ILE A 608 18.71 6.39 4.24
N THR A 609 18.88 5.06 4.31
CA THR A 609 18.27 4.22 5.35
C THR A 609 19.01 4.27 6.68
N ASN A 610 20.14 4.98 6.74
CA ASN A 610 20.82 5.27 7.99
C ASN A 610 19.98 6.29 8.77
N ARG A 611 19.61 5.95 10.01
CA ARG A 611 18.66 6.72 10.84
C ARG A 611 19.03 8.20 11.02
N ASN A 612 20.30 8.55 10.81
CA ASN A 612 20.80 9.91 11.01
C ASN A 612 20.77 10.79 9.75
N ASN A 613 20.44 10.25 8.58
CA ASN A 613 20.52 11.00 7.31
C ASN A 613 19.20 11.70 6.96
N MET A 614 18.17 11.49 7.78
CA MET A 614 16.89 12.19 7.72
C MET A 614 16.69 12.94 9.03
N GLN A 615 16.69 14.26 8.95
CA GLN A 615 16.54 15.15 10.09
C GLN A 615 15.16 15.82 10.07
N LEU A 616 14.45 15.75 11.18
CA LEU A 616 13.18 16.41 11.44
C LEU A 616 13.44 17.75 12.11
N ILE A 617 12.79 18.79 11.59
CA ILE A 617 12.70 20.12 12.19
C ILE A 617 11.22 20.34 12.47
N ARG A 618 10.87 20.41 13.76
CA ARG A 618 9.48 20.58 14.16
C ARG A 618 8.98 21.97 13.79
N GLY A 619 7.77 22.02 13.25
CA GLY A 619 7.06 23.26 13.01
C GLY A 619 6.82 24.02 14.32
N ARG A 620 7.14 25.32 14.34
CA ARG A 620 6.84 26.22 15.47
C ARG A 620 5.82 27.26 15.04
N GLY A 621 4.92 27.64 15.95
CA GLY A 621 3.93 28.71 15.71
C GLY A 621 2.96 28.42 14.56
N GLY A 622 2.59 27.14 14.37
CA GLY A 622 1.68 26.72 13.30
C GLY A 622 2.35 26.46 11.94
N ALA A 623 3.68 26.62 11.83
CA ALA A 623 4.42 26.17 10.66
C ALA A 623 4.35 24.62 10.54
N PRO A 624 4.36 24.06 9.32
CA PRO A 624 4.45 22.61 9.14
C PRO A 624 5.83 22.07 9.52
N ASP A 625 5.89 20.79 9.86
CA ASP A 625 7.15 20.06 10.02
C ASP A 625 7.96 20.08 8.72
N ARG A 626 9.30 20.11 8.84
CA ARG A 626 10.24 19.98 7.71
C ARG A 626 11.12 18.75 7.94
N VAL A 627 11.25 17.89 6.94
CA VAL A 627 12.22 16.79 6.94
C VAL A 627 13.28 17.06 5.89
N VAL A 628 14.55 17.04 6.31
CA VAL A 628 15.70 17.32 5.44
C VAL A 628 16.62 16.11 5.33
N VAL A 629 17.08 15.87 4.11
CA VAL A 629 18.10 14.86 3.80
C VAL A 629 19.49 15.48 4.05
N VAL A 630 20.36 14.77 4.77
CA VAL A 630 21.71 15.23 5.15
C VAL A 630 22.76 14.12 4.95
N ASP A 631 24.04 14.52 4.93
CA ASP A 631 25.21 13.62 4.85
C ASP A 631 25.44 12.98 3.46
N PHE A 632 25.78 13.82 2.48
CA PHE A 632 26.01 13.40 1.08
C PHE A 632 27.45 12.94 0.79
N ASP A 633 28.20 12.49 1.80
CA ASP A 633 29.60 12.05 1.62
C ASP A 633 29.72 10.68 0.92
N HIS A 634 28.64 9.91 0.91
CA HIS A 634 28.45 8.65 0.18
C HIS A 634 27.66 8.80 -1.13
N ALA A 635 27.24 10.01 -1.47
CA ALA A 635 26.39 10.27 -2.62
C ALA A 635 27.06 9.93 -3.96
N ARG A 636 26.24 9.77 -4.99
CA ARG A 636 26.67 9.65 -6.39
C ARG A 636 25.90 10.65 -7.20
N VAL A 637 26.60 11.36 -8.07
CA VAL A 637 26.01 12.36 -8.96
C VAL A 637 26.17 11.93 -10.40
N SER A 638 25.20 12.29 -11.24
CA SER A 638 25.30 12.09 -12.68
C SER A 638 26.47 12.88 -13.27
N SER A 639 27.03 12.39 -14.37
CA SER A 639 28.08 13.10 -15.11
C SER A 639 28.07 12.68 -16.58
N TRP A 640 28.48 13.57 -17.49
CA TRP A 640 28.55 13.30 -18.94
C TRP A 640 29.37 12.03 -19.32
N LYS A 641 30.28 11.59 -18.44
CA LYS A 641 31.21 10.49 -18.74
C LYS A 641 30.77 9.14 -18.19
N ARG A 642 29.72 9.08 -17.36
CA ARG A 642 29.26 7.84 -16.72
C ARG A 642 27.74 7.87 -16.59
N ALA A 643 27.08 6.83 -17.12
CA ALA A 643 25.65 6.53 -16.93
C ALA A 643 25.27 6.14 -15.49
N TRP A 644 26.04 6.58 -14.49
CA TRP A 644 25.86 6.26 -13.07
C TRP A 644 25.80 7.55 -12.25
N PRO A 645 24.84 7.70 -11.30
CA PRO A 645 23.78 6.75 -10.93
C PRO A 645 22.80 6.49 -12.07
N SER A 646 22.17 5.31 -12.09
CA SER A 646 21.14 4.96 -13.07
C SER A 646 19.74 5.26 -12.51
N ARG A 647 18.72 5.32 -13.37
CA ARG A 647 17.30 5.40 -12.97
C ARG A 647 16.93 4.32 -11.95
N VAL A 648 17.43 3.10 -12.16
CA VAL A 648 17.29 1.97 -11.21
C VAL A 648 17.76 2.36 -9.81
N GLY A 649 18.95 2.97 -9.69
CA GLY A 649 19.52 3.31 -8.39
C GLY A 649 18.64 4.29 -7.61
N PHE A 650 18.14 5.34 -8.27
CA PHE A 650 17.21 6.29 -7.65
C PHE A 650 15.93 5.60 -7.19
N TYR A 651 15.43 4.69 -8.00
CA TYR A 651 14.20 3.98 -7.72
C TYR A 651 14.36 3.04 -6.53
N ASP A 652 15.44 2.25 -6.50
CA ASP A 652 15.78 1.35 -5.40
C ASP A 652 15.93 2.11 -4.08
N GLU A 653 16.58 3.28 -4.09
CA GLU A 653 16.74 4.10 -2.91
C GLU A 653 15.39 4.65 -2.40
N PHE A 654 14.50 5.06 -3.30
CA PHE A 654 13.14 5.48 -2.94
C PHE A 654 12.33 4.33 -2.32
N VAL A 655 12.35 3.15 -2.96
CA VAL A 655 11.66 1.95 -2.48
C VAL A 655 12.20 1.52 -1.11
N ALA A 656 13.52 1.55 -0.94
CA ALA A 656 14.16 1.21 0.32
C ALA A 656 13.70 2.14 1.45
N LEU A 657 13.64 3.45 1.19
CA LEU A 657 13.14 4.42 2.17
C LEU A 657 11.65 4.19 2.50
N TRP A 658 10.82 3.95 1.47
CA TRP A 658 9.40 3.66 1.66
C TRP A 658 9.19 2.43 2.56
N ILE A 659 9.89 1.33 2.25
CA ILE A 659 9.84 0.08 3.03
C ILE A 659 10.34 0.35 4.46
N HIS A 660 11.42 1.11 4.60
CA HIS A 660 11.97 1.45 5.90
C HIS A 660 10.95 2.18 6.79
N TYR A 661 10.17 3.11 6.24
CA TYR A 661 9.17 3.84 7.02
C TYR A 661 7.86 3.09 7.20
N TYR A 662 7.22 2.66 6.11
CA TYR A 662 5.86 2.12 6.15
C TYR A 662 5.79 0.64 6.47
N SER A 663 6.84 -0.13 6.18
CA SER A 663 6.88 -1.55 6.52
C SER A 663 7.66 -1.85 7.79
N TRP A 664 8.45 -0.89 8.30
CA TRP A 664 9.32 -1.12 9.47
C TRP A 664 9.09 -0.10 10.57
N MET A 665 9.48 1.17 10.38
CA MET A 665 9.51 2.13 11.49
C MET A 665 8.13 2.44 12.07
N ILE A 666 7.12 2.75 11.25
CA ILE A 666 5.77 3.05 11.74
C ILE A 666 5.12 1.81 12.39
N PRO A 667 5.16 0.61 11.76
CA PRO A 667 4.74 -0.62 12.43
C PRO A 667 5.46 -0.92 13.76
N MET A 668 6.76 -0.64 13.83
CA MET A 668 7.54 -0.85 15.06
C MET A 668 7.21 0.18 16.13
N GLN A 669 6.95 1.44 15.76
CA GLN A 669 6.52 2.47 16.70
C GLN A 669 5.24 2.03 17.43
N ARG A 670 4.24 1.54 16.70
CA ARG A 670 3.00 0.97 17.30
C ARG A 670 3.28 -0.09 18.34
N THR A 671 4.26 -0.96 18.09
CA THR A 671 4.58 -2.07 19.01
C THR A 671 5.46 -1.63 20.18
N PHE A 672 6.52 -0.86 19.94
CA PHE A 672 7.61 -0.68 20.91
C PHE A 672 7.58 0.64 21.67
N CYS A 673 6.92 1.68 21.14
CA CYS A 673 6.88 2.99 21.79
C CYS A 673 5.64 3.04 22.70
N LYS A 674 5.84 2.91 24.02
CA LYS A 674 4.77 2.74 25.01
C LYS A 674 3.98 4.02 25.37
N ALA A 675 4.52 5.23 25.23
CA ALA A 675 4.00 6.31 26.07
C ALA A 675 4.40 7.74 25.69
N GLU A 676 4.01 8.21 24.50
CA GLU A 676 3.39 9.53 24.44
C GLU A 676 2.08 9.32 23.70
N LYS A 677 0.99 9.95 24.17
CA LYS A 677 -0.29 9.99 23.45
C LYS A 677 0.00 10.07 21.96
N HIS A 678 -0.40 9.06 21.19
CA HIS A 678 -0.16 9.02 19.74
C HIS A 678 -0.40 10.42 19.16
N PRO A 679 0.45 10.98 18.30
CA PRO A 679 0.42 12.42 17.96
C PRO A 679 -0.93 12.97 17.43
N HIS A 680 -1.91 12.11 17.15
CA HIS A 680 -3.31 12.47 16.87
C HIS A 680 -4.16 12.79 18.13
N ALA A 681 -3.64 12.55 19.33
CA ALA A 681 -4.26 12.89 20.62
C ALA A 681 -3.76 14.22 21.20
N ILE A 682 -3.00 15.00 20.42
CA ILE A 682 -2.76 16.42 20.68
C ILE A 682 -3.99 17.19 20.16
N THR A 683 -4.96 17.37 21.06
CA THR A 683 -6.05 18.37 21.08
C THR A 683 -6.35 19.11 19.77
N LEU A 684 -7.51 18.78 19.19
CA LEU A 684 -8.37 19.74 18.46
C LEU A 684 -8.71 20.95 19.33
#